data_AF-A0A3P6N867-F1
#
_entry.id   AF-A0A3P6N867-F1
#
_cell.length_a   1.000
_cell.length_b   1.000
_cell.length_c   1.000
_cell.angle_alpha   90.00
_cell.angle_beta   90.00
_cell.angle_gamma   90.00
#
_symmetry.space_group_name_H-M   'P 1'
#
loop_
_entity.id
_entity.type
_entity.pdbx_description
1 polymer ?
#
loop_
_entity_poly.entity_id
_entity_poly.type
_entity_poly.pdbx_seq_one_letter_code
_entity_poly.pdbx_strand_id
1 'polypeptide(L)'
;MTFNQQNEVRENTVINPFPHLNPRSYPYAALIVSSSNVEIRRNCFKNPRAQFEIATELSEHAKWIDARENNWGHPFPEDFMHRIFDQFNRYSLAYIEVNPFAAVCNQRSPHITTVQQYYRSFRKESKPYILGGTIWENQDLGTGRYVVTDDLNVVPGARLTVSPGTVFEFDNGIGMLVQGELIRADFQRSNESVLFTSRPFQLPQLPQIRLADENDNQEVISGRLEVNVDGQWGTICNRSWTADLARLACNQLGLIMDDEFFENWRIFPSAGDLPMVMDNIRCEEREYDLTKCRHDGVTHGIAWSCPPSDVVGIRCAEPRWAGVRYSLLANPPAITGQTSMGHWIIEKAGLFDFRSSEFSAALQIDWNYHSFQYLTIRDNYWNGIDVVYNDLTKKPAIRNSRFEANRRHGFRMRSPGMTIEEVIVSGSGNAGFRYDPRVSVPLQRDIVTWLVRRDQQEMEANNVYVIPNRSITELVVHESQLSQRKFLLARPTTDCPLALLDPCVYDLTLKASGFEYGLSAKIAVQIVNRVGEGSDEDILITDADANKQWSVRKDAIQFPIVSSSSTLQMQYTRTRGNPEVVLLVLFLDAQEYLDRFVHVYRSVVSGNQYGLSSVHYSDFNFDDGTFLNRWSEEKLWFQKVNFTYNTEAVVWVHSPQHIVSDGTPIAQVSSSIAITQNLRICPTKRFIQPPISSFSFSVA
;
A
#
# COMPACT_ATOMS: atom_id res chain seq x y z
N MET A 1 -9.66 -26.57 6.28
CA MET A 1 -9.29 -27.19 7.57
C MET A 1 -10.36 -26.82 8.58
N THR A 2 -10.81 -27.72 9.44
CA THR A 2 -11.93 -27.44 10.34
C THR A 2 -11.46 -27.60 11.79
N PHE A 3 -11.39 -26.49 12.52
CA PHE A 3 -11.12 -26.46 13.96
C PHE A 3 -12.48 -26.41 14.67
N ASN A 4 -13.06 -27.59 14.86
CA ASN A 4 -14.43 -27.78 15.33
C ASN A 4 -14.48 -28.88 16.39
N GLN A 5 -15.58 -28.89 17.12
CA GLN A 5 -15.99 -29.85 18.15
C GLN A 5 -15.31 -29.67 19.52
N GLN A 6 -15.93 -28.84 20.37
CA GLN A 6 -15.78 -28.85 21.83
C GLN A 6 -14.33 -28.71 22.32
N ASN A 7 -13.47 -28.04 21.54
CA ASN A 7 -12.12 -27.73 21.99
C ASN A 7 -12.18 -26.61 23.03
N GLU A 8 -11.35 -26.71 24.07
CA GLU A 8 -11.15 -25.66 25.07
C GLU A 8 -9.78 -25.00 24.86
N VAL A 9 -9.79 -23.73 24.47
CA VAL A 9 -8.59 -22.88 24.39
C VAL A 9 -8.63 -21.94 25.59
N ARG A 10 -8.01 -22.34 26.70
CA ARG A 10 -8.07 -21.58 27.96
C ARG A 10 -6.73 -21.48 28.67
N GLU A 11 -6.59 -20.43 29.49
CA GLU A 11 -5.41 -20.19 30.35
C GLU A 11 -4.07 -20.11 29.61
N ASN A 12 -4.10 -19.83 28.30
CA ASN A 12 -2.88 -19.60 27.52
C ASN A 12 -2.26 -18.25 27.88
N THR A 13 -0.93 -18.21 27.92
CA THR A 13 -0.15 -16.99 28.08
C THR A 13 0.45 -16.62 26.73
N VAL A 14 0.17 -15.41 26.26
CA VAL A 14 0.68 -14.90 24.99
C VAL A 14 1.67 -13.79 25.27
N ILE A 15 2.89 -13.93 24.76
CA ILE A 15 3.97 -12.96 24.97
C ILE A 15 4.03 -12.05 23.75
N ASN A 16 4.00 -10.73 23.97
CA ASN A 16 4.41 -9.75 22.96
C ASN A 16 5.92 -9.51 23.10
N PRO A 17 6.76 -10.02 22.18
CA PRO A 17 8.20 -9.84 22.23
C PRO A 17 8.66 -8.41 21.93
N PHE A 18 7.83 -7.60 21.27
CA PHE A 18 8.15 -6.23 20.88
C PHE A 18 7.09 -5.26 21.42
N PRO A 19 7.05 -4.99 22.73
CA PRO A 19 6.00 -4.17 23.36
C PRO A 19 5.97 -2.71 22.90
N HIS A 20 7.05 -2.22 22.28
CA HIS A 20 7.18 -0.85 21.78
C HIS A 20 6.81 -0.70 20.30
N LEU A 21 6.59 -1.81 19.59
CA LEU A 21 6.26 -1.84 18.16
C LEU A 21 4.90 -2.49 17.95
N ASN A 22 4.01 -1.80 17.25
CA ASN A 22 2.68 -2.31 16.96
C ASN A 22 2.72 -3.20 15.72
N PRO A 23 2.36 -4.49 15.83
CA PRO A 23 2.31 -5.36 14.68
C PRO A 23 1.16 -4.98 13.75
N ARG A 24 1.38 -5.20 12.45
CA ARG A 24 0.35 -5.09 11.42
C ARG A 24 -0.06 -6.46 10.91
N SER A 25 0.90 -7.30 10.50
CA SER A 25 0.60 -8.62 9.93
C SER A 25 0.88 -9.80 10.86
N TYR A 26 1.50 -9.59 12.03
CA TYR A 26 1.87 -10.66 12.99
C TYR A 26 1.35 -10.34 14.41
N PRO A 27 0.05 -10.52 14.67
CA PRO A 27 -0.55 -10.25 15.97
C PRO A 27 -0.21 -11.33 17.01
N TYR A 28 -0.39 -10.99 18.29
CA TYR A 28 -0.17 -11.90 19.40
C TYR A 28 -1.51 -12.27 20.03
N ALA A 29 -2.03 -13.46 19.72
CA ALA A 29 -3.32 -13.96 20.21
C ALA A 29 -3.26 -15.43 20.63
N ALA A 30 -4.27 -15.88 21.38
CA ALA A 30 -4.36 -17.29 21.79
C ALA A 30 -4.59 -18.23 20.58
N LEU A 31 -5.27 -17.75 19.54
CA LEU A 31 -5.41 -18.42 18.26
C LEU A 31 -5.10 -17.44 17.12
N ILE A 32 -4.25 -17.84 16.18
CA ILE A 32 -3.89 -17.04 15.01
C ILE A 32 -4.29 -17.81 13.75
N VAL A 33 -4.92 -17.11 12.80
CA VAL A 33 -5.44 -17.70 11.56
C VAL A 33 -4.89 -16.95 10.35
N SER A 34 -4.25 -17.67 9.44
CA SER A 34 -3.62 -17.09 8.25
C SER A 34 -4.32 -17.47 6.94
N SER A 35 -5.47 -18.15 6.99
CA SER A 35 -6.20 -18.58 5.79
C SER A 35 -7.71 -18.52 5.95
N SER A 36 -8.40 -18.11 4.86
CA SER A 36 -9.86 -18.04 4.77
C SER A 36 -10.54 -19.40 4.58
N ASN A 37 -9.76 -20.47 4.37
CA ASN A 37 -10.28 -21.84 4.26
C ASN A 37 -10.38 -22.57 5.62
N VAL A 38 -10.10 -21.86 6.71
CA VAL A 38 -10.19 -22.37 8.08
C VAL A 38 -11.56 -22.03 8.64
N GLU A 39 -12.29 -23.05 9.05
CA GLU A 39 -13.56 -22.89 9.77
C GLU A 39 -13.33 -23.18 11.25
N ILE A 40 -13.62 -22.19 12.10
CA ILE A 40 -13.50 -22.27 13.55
C ILE A 40 -14.91 -22.21 14.10
N ARG A 41 -15.45 -23.32 14.58
CA ARG A 41 -16.82 -23.34 15.11
C ARG A 41 -16.94 -24.22 16.34
N ARG A 42 -17.84 -23.86 17.25
CA ARG A 42 -18.22 -24.68 18.41
C ARG A 42 -17.04 -25.01 19.35
N ASN A 43 -16.16 -24.03 19.57
CA ASN A 43 -15.06 -24.09 20.55
C ASN A 43 -15.32 -23.13 21.71
N CYS A 44 -14.55 -23.28 22.79
CA CYS A 44 -14.58 -22.39 23.94
C CYS A 44 -13.25 -21.70 24.18
N PHE A 45 -13.27 -20.37 24.25
CA PHE A 45 -12.11 -19.54 24.49
C PHE A 45 -12.20 -18.86 25.85
N LYS A 46 -11.11 -18.88 26.63
CA LYS A 46 -10.99 -18.12 27.88
C LYS A 46 -9.52 -17.93 28.24
N ASN A 47 -8.89 -16.91 27.70
CA ASN A 47 -7.44 -16.69 27.85
C ASN A 47 -7.16 -15.33 28.52
N PRO A 48 -7.36 -15.19 29.84
CA PRO A 48 -7.25 -13.90 30.53
C PRO A 48 -5.85 -13.26 30.44
N ARG A 49 -4.80 -14.07 30.23
CA ARG A 49 -3.41 -13.61 30.04
C ARG A 49 -3.05 -13.31 28.59
N ALA A 50 -3.96 -13.51 27.66
CA ALA A 50 -3.82 -13.09 26.27
C ALA A 50 -4.56 -11.76 26.06
N GLN A 51 -3.95 -10.84 25.31
CA GLN A 51 -4.60 -9.60 24.90
C GLN A 51 -5.77 -9.88 23.94
N PHE A 52 -5.58 -10.81 23.02
CA PHE A 52 -6.57 -11.23 22.04
C PHE A 52 -6.85 -12.73 22.14
N GLU A 53 -8.12 -13.12 22.04
CA GLU A 53 -8.55 -14.51 21.97
C GLU A 53 -8.26 -15.10 20.59
N ILE A 54 -8.53 -14.33 19.54
CA ILE A 54 -8.30 -14.70 18.15
C ILE A 54 -7.73 -13.51 17.37
N ALA A 55 -6.83 -13.81 16.45
CA ALA A 55 -6.32 -12.86 15.50
C ALA A 55 -6.12 -13.46 14.11
N THR A 56 -6.01 -12.60 13.10
CA THR A 56 -5.71 -13.00 11.72
C THR A 56 -4.38 -12.43 11.23
N GLU A 57 -3.62 -13.25 10.51
CA GLU A 57 -2.44 -12.85 9.72
C GLU A 57 -2.77 -12.78 8.22
N LEU A 58 -4.00 -13.13 7.84
CA LEU A 58 -4.44 -13.09 6.45
C LEU A 58 -4.55 -11.64 5.98
N SER A 59 -3.54 -11.17 5.26
CA SER A 59 -3.45 -9.86 4.61
C SER A 59 -4.28 -9.78 3.32
N GLU A 60 -5.55 -10.20 3.43
CA GLU A 60 -6.55 -10.09 2.36
C GLU A 60 -7.83 -9.47 2.93
N HIS A 61 -7.90 -8.14 2.95
CA HIS A 61 -9.02 -7.37 3.52
C HIS A 61 -10.40 -7.64 2.92
N ALA A 62 -10.44 -8.25 1.72
CA ALA A 62 -11.68 -8.65 1.07
C ALA A 62 -12.17 -10.05 1.47
N LYS A 63 -11.30 -10.83 2.12
CA LYS A 63 -11.63 -12.15 2.65
C LYS A 63 -12.11 -12.01 4.10
N TRP A 64 -12.73 -13.08 4.56
CA TRP A 64 -13.13 -13.23 5.94
C TRP A 64 -12.79 -14.64 6.42
N ILE A 65 -12.70 -14.78 7.74
CA ILE A 65 -12.49 -16.04 8.43
C ILE A 65 -13.77 -16.38 9.18
N ASP A 66 -14.26 -17.61 9.00
CA ASP A 66 -15.47 -18.08 9.65
C ASP A 66 -15.16 -18.56 11.07
N ALA A 67 -15.47 -17.72 12.06
CA ALA A 67 -15.32 -17.98 13.48
C ALA A 67 -16.68 -17.95 14.22
N ARG A 68 -17.76 -18.30 13.52
CA ARG A 68 -19.12 -18.32 14.07
C ARG A 68 -19.34 -19.51 15.02
N GLU A 69 -20.38 -19.42 15.82
CA GLU A 69 -20.80 -20.48 16.76
C GLU A 69 -19.76 -20.81 17.85
N ASN A 70 -18.79 -19.93 18.15
CA ASN A 70 -17.84 -20.12 19.25
C ASN A 70 -18.27 -19.38 20.51
N ASN A 71 -17.82 -19.87 21.67
CA ASN A 71 -17.91 -19.17 22.94
C ASN A 71 -16.61 -18.40 23.20
N TRP A 72 -16.71 -17.08 23.39
CA TRP A 72 -15.56 -16.19 23.58
C TRP A 72 -15.30 -15.85 25.05
N GLY A 73 -15.69 -16.73 25.97
CA GLY A 73 -15.46 -16.61 27.41
C GLY A 73 -16.45 -15.70 28.14
N HIS A 74 -17.14 -14.82 27.41
CA HIS A 74 -18.14 -13.89 27.92
C HIS A 74 -19.47 -14.04 27.18
N PRO A 75 -20.62 -13.86 27.87
CA PRO A 75 -21.94 -13.96 27.26
C PRO A 75 -22.38 -12.70 26.50
N PHE A 76 -21.69 -11.57 26.71
CA PHE A 76 -22.04 -10.26 26.12
C PHE A 76 -20.98 -9.78 25.12
N PRO A 77 -21.36 -9.26 23.93
CA PRO A 77 -20.42 -8.75 22.93
C PRO A 77 -19.46 -7.67 23.43
N GLU A 78 -19.92 -6.74 24.27
CA GLU A 78 -19.07 -5.68 24.83
C GLU A 78 -17.81 -6.19 25.55
N ASP A 79 -17.88 -7.39 26.13
CA ASP A 79 -16.82 -7.95 26.95
C ASP A 79 -15.75 -8.70 26.13
N PHE A 80 -16.04 -9.13 24.90
CA PHE A 80 -15.10 -9.94 24.10
C PHE A 80 -14.73 -9.34 22.74
N MET A 81 -15.54 -8.43 22.17
CA MET A 81 -15.30 -7.93 20.81
C MET A 81 -14.00 -7.13 20.68
N HIS A 82 -13.51 -6.53 21.78
CA HIS A 82 -12.21 -5.86 21.83
C HIS A 82 -11.02 -6.83 21.91
N ARG A 83 -11.27 -8.13 22.14
CA ARG A 83 -10.29 -9.21 22.22
C ARG A 83 -10.14 -9.96 20.88
N ILE A 84 -10.68 -9.41 19.79
CA ILE A 84 -10.55 -9.92 18.43
C ILE A 84 -9.65 -8.96 17.66
N PHE A 85 -8.55 -9.46 17.09
CA PHE A 85 -7.64 -8.66 16.26
C PHE A 85 -7.82 -8.99 14.77
N ASP A 86 -8.45 -8.09 14.02
CA ASP A 86 -8.79 -8.30 12.62
C ASP A 86 -8.78 -6.98 11.81
N GLN A 87 -9.51 -6.96 10.68
CA GLN A 87 -9.68 -5.78 9.84
C GLN A 87 -10.04 -4.50 10.60
N PHE A 88 -10.76 -4.58 11.72
CA PHE A 88 -11.13 -3.40 12.50
C PHE A 88 -9.90 -2.72 13.13
N ASN A 89 -8.88 -3.50 13.50
CA ASN A 89 -7.63 -3.00 14.06
C ASN A 89 -6.65 -2.58 12.97
N ARG A 90 -6.60 -3.34 11.87
CA ARG A 90 -5.72 -3.08 10.71
C ARG A 90 -6.48 -3.24 9.42
N TYR A 91 -6.64 -2.17 8.65
CA TYR A 91 -7.50 -2.18 7.45
C TYR A 91 -7.03 -3.18 6.38
N SER A 92 -5.77 -3.62 6.41
CA SER A 92 -5.16 -4.55 5.47
C SER A 92 -5.44 -6.02 5.77
N LEU A 93 -5.97 -6.33 6.96
CA LEU A 93 -6.28 -7.71 7.36
C LEU A 93 -7.69 -8.13 6.96
N ALA A 94 -7.89 -9.43 6.82
CA ALA A 94 -9.20 -10.05 6.67
C ALA A 94 -10.11 -9.79 7.88
N TYR A 95 -11.42 -9.83 7.66
CA TYR A 95 -12.41 -9.73 8.74
C TYR A 95 -12.61 -11.08 9.44
N ILE A 96 -12.81 -11.10 10.77
CA ILE A 96 -13.17 -12.33 11.48
C ILE A 96 -14.66 -12.27 11.80
N GLU A 97 -15.45 -13.16 11.18
CA GLU A 97 -16.89 -13.24 11.43
C GLU A 97 -17.17 -14.11 12.65
N VAL A 98 -17.67 -13.48 13.71
CA VAL A 98 -17.98 -14.13 14.99
C VAL A 98 -19.48 -14.21 15.26
N ASN A 99 -20.33 -13.61 14.42
CA ASN A 99 -21.77 -13.59 14.57
C ASN A 99 -22.44 -14.67 13.70
N PRO A 100 -23.28 -15.56 14.27
CA PRO A 100 -23.67 -15.64 15.68
C PRO A 100 -22.64 -16.36 16.55
N PHE A 101 -22.73 -16.20 17.88
CA PHE A 101 -21.80 -16.78 18.87
C PHE A 101 -22.53 -17.65 19.90
N ALA A 102 -21.79 -18.49 20.64
CA ALA A 102 -22.34 -19.32 21.70
C ALA A 102 -22.16 -18.65 23.07
N ALA A 103 -23.25 -18.32 23.77
CA ALA A 103 -23.17 -17.65 25.07
C ALA A 103 -22.64 -18.56 26.20
N VAL A 104 -22.82 -19.88 26.07
CA VAL A 104 -22.39 -20.87 27.07
C VAL A 104 -21.47 -21.91 26.44
N CYS A 105 -20.39 -22.21 27.15
CA CYS A 105 -19.40 -23.20 26.76
C CYS A 105 -19.86 -24.66 27.03
N ASN A 106 -19.37 -25.62 26.23
CA ASN A 106 -19.46 -27.07 26.47
C ASN A 106 -20.87 -27.66 26.64
N GLN A 107 -21.89 -27.06 26.04
CA GLN A 107 -23.20 -27.71 25.92
C GLN A 107 -23.25 -28.59 24.66
N ARG A 108 -23.92 -29.74 24.73
CA ARG A 108 -24.15 -30.61 23.54
C ARG A 108 -24.91 -29.89 22.43
N SER A 109 -25.75 -28.93 22.80
CA SER A 109 -26.46 -28.02 21.90
C SER A 109 -26.44 -26.62 22.52
N PRO A 110 -25.34 -25.85 22.34
CA PRO A 110 -25.22 -24.52 22.94
C PRO A 110 -26.26 -23.59 22.35
N HIS A 111 -26.80 -22.69 23.18
CA HIS A 111 -27.68 -21.64 22.69
C HIS A 111 -26.84 -20.65 21.85
N ILE A 112 -27.17 -20.57 20.56
CA ILE A 112 -26.53 -19.67 19.61
C ILE A 112 -27.28 -18.34 19.64
N THR A 113 -26.55 -17.29 20.01
CA THR A 113 -27.06 -15.93 20.17
C THR A 113 -26.45 -15.05 19.09
N THR A 114 -27.23 -14.12 18.54
CA THR A 114 -26.71 -13.12 17.61
C THR A 114 -26.12 -11.94 18.37
N VAL A 115 -25.12 -11.28 17.76
CA VAL A 115 -24.64 -9.98 18.22
C VAL A 115 -25.75 -8.97 17.93
N GLN A 116 -26.73 -8.84 18.83
CA GLN A 116 -27.81 -7.88 18.69
C GLN A 116 -27.32 -6.50 19.08
N GLN A 117 -27.47 -5.51 18.19
CA GLN A 117 -27.29 -4.08 18.46
C GLN A 117 -25.88 -3.63 18.91
N TYR A 118 -24.89 -4.52 18.93
CA TYR A 118 -23.50 -4.15 19.21
C TYR A 118 -22.70 -4.05 17.91
N TYR A 119 -22.08 -2.90 17.68
CA TYR A 119 -21.10 -2.67 16.63
C TYR A 119 -19.82 -2.12 17.26
N ARG A 120 -18.66 -2.57 16.74
CA ARG A 120 -17.38 -1.94 17.11
C ARG A 120 -17.40 -0.51 16.57
N SER A 121 -17.66 0.45 17.45
CA SER A 121 -17.83 1.85 17.08
C SER A 121 -16.48 2.55 16.92
N PHE A 122 -16.43 3.54 16.03
CA PHE A 122 -15.39 4.55 16.05
C PHE A 122 -15.31 5.20 17.43
N ARG A 123 -14.14 5.12 18.07
CA ARG A 123 -13.95 5.67 19.42
C ARG A 123 -13.83 7.19 19.32
N LYS A 124 -14.76 7.91 19.94
CA LYS A 124 -14.83 9.38 19.87
C LYS A 124 -14.69 10.07 21.24
N GLU A 125 -14.88 9.37 22.36
CA GLU A 125 -15.09 10.05 23.64
C GLU A 125 -14.43 9.35 24.84
N SER A 126 -13.45 10.03 25.41
CA SER A 126 -13.25 10.26 26.86
C SER A 126 -11.85 10.84 27.00
N LYS A 127 -11.64 11.99 27.64
CA LYS A 127 -10.28 12.54 27.83
C LYS A 127 -9.32 11.42 28.30
N PRO A 128 -8.26 11.10 27.54
CA PRO A 128 -7.75 11.78 26.34
C PRO A 128 -8.46 11.40 25.02
N TYR A 129 -8.54 12.32 24.04
CA TYR A 129 -9.19 12.10 22.73
C TYR A 129 -8.52 10.98 21.91
N ILE A 130 -8.85 9.72 22.21
CA ILE A 130 -8.34 8.52 21.55
C ILE A 130 -9.25 8.16 20.38
N LEU A 131 -8.68 8.04 19.19
CA LEU A 131 -9.34 7.63 17.96
C LEU A 131 -8.88 6.24 17.53
N GLY A 132 -9.70 5.61 16.70
CA GLY A 132 -9.37 4.37 16.00
C GLY A 132 -10.62 3.60 15.59
N GLY A 133 -10.46 2.74 14.59
CA GLY A 133 -11.53 1.90 14.05
C GLY A 133 -12.19 2.49 12.80
N THR A 134 -13.32 1.90 12.44
CA THR A 134 -14.04 2.20 11.20
C THR A 134 -15.12 3.27 11.38
N ILE A 135 -15.13 4.26 10.49
CA ILE A 135 -16.09 5.35 10.42
C ILE A 135 -17.16 4.98 9.39
N TRP A 136 -18.31 4.53 9.88
CA TRP A 136 -19.45 4.08 9.07
C TRP A 136 -20.42 5.21 8.68
N GLU A 137 -20.44 6.27 9.48
CA GLU A 137 -21.35 7.40 9.32
C GLU A 137 -20.56 8.71 9.29
N ASN A 138 -21.20 9.79 8.87
CA ASN A 138 -20.57 11.10 8.84
C ASN A 138 -20.14 11.53 10.25
N GLN A 139 -18.87 11.87 10.40
CA GLN A 139 -18.27 12.29 11.66
C GLN A 139 -17.60 13.64 11.51
N ASP A 140 -17.93 14.55 12.43
CA ASP A 140 -17.25 15.83 12.56
C ASP A 140 -16.37 15.82 13.81
N LEU A 141 -15.11 16.22 13.65
CA LEU A 141 -14.11 16.37 14.70
C LEU A 141 -13.78 17.86 14.89
N GLY A 142 -13.92 18.32 16.13
CA GLY A 142 -13.53 19.66 16.54
C GLY A 142 -12.01 19.81 16.67
N THR A 143 -11.54 21.05 16.79
CA THR A 143 -10.11 21.34 16.98
C THR A 143 -9.59 20.70 18.26
N GLY A 144 -8.51 19.93 18.15
CA GLY A 144 -7.90 19.24 19.29
C GLY A 144 -6.65 18.45 18.90
N ARG A 145 -6.04 17.80 19.89
CA ARG A 145 -4.97 16.81 19.70
C ARG A 145 -5.54 15.42 19.95
N TYR A 146 -5.56 14.60 18.92
CA TYR A 146 -6.14 13.26 18.93
C TYR A 146 -5.03 12.22 18.85
N VAL A 147 -5.11 11.18 19.68
CA VAL A 147 -4.17 10.04 19.64
C VAL A 147 -4.83 8.90 18.90
N VAL A 148 -4.22 8.44 17.82
CA VAL A 148 -4.75 7.37 16.97
C VAL A 148 -4.02 6.07 17.29
N THR A 149 -4.76 5.11 17.84
CA THR A 149 -4.21 3.86 18.40
C THR A 149 -4.56 2.61 17.57
N ASP A 150 -5.57 2.71 16.70
CA ASP A 150 -5.95 1.69 15.73
C ASP A 150 -6.16 2.36 14.37
N ASP A 151 -6.06 1.59 13.28
CA ASP A 151 -6.23 2.13 11.94
C ASP A 151 -7.55 2.89 11.80
N LEU A 152 -7.50 4.02 11.10
CA LEU A 152 -8.68 4.78 10.73
C LEU A 152 -9.15 4.33 9.35
N ASN A 153 -10.40 3.89 9.26
CA ASN A 153 -10.99 3.53 7.97
C ASN A 153 -12.26 4.34 7.73
N VAL A 154 -12.22 5.23 6.73
CA VAL A 154 -13.41 5.96 6.26
C VAL A 154 -14.04 5.15 5.14
N VAL A 155 -15.18 4.51 5.41
CA VAL A 155 -15.84 3.62 4.44
C VAL A 155 -16.48 4.41 3.29
N PRO A 156 -16.77 3.76 2.14
CA PRO A 156 -17.51 4.41 1.06
C PRO A 156 -18.83 5.01 1.55
N GLY A 157 -19.15 6.24 1.13
CA GLY A 157 -20.38 6.95 1.53
C GLY A 157 -20.31 7.68 2.87
N ALA A 158 -19.32 7.37 3.73
CA ALA A 158 -19.08 8.10 4.97
C ALA A 158 -18.11 9.28 4.75
N ARG A 159 -18.25 10.31 5.58
CA ARG A 159 -17.40 11.50 5.57
C ARG A 159 -16.78 11.77 6.93
N LEU A 160 -15.47 12.01 6.96
CA LEU A 160 -14.77 12.57 8.12
C LEU A 160 -14.46 14.05 7.88
N THR A 161 -15.12 14.93 8.63
CA THR A 161 -14.85 16.37 8.62
C THR A 161 -13.95 16.75 9.80
N VAL A 162 -12.87 17.48 9.52
CA VAL A 162 -11.89 17.86 10.54
C VAL A 162 -11.77 19.37 10.60
N SER A 163 -11.88 19.95 11.80
CA SER A 163 -11.67 21.37 12.01
C SER A 163 -10.20 21.81 11.80
N PRO A 164 -9.95 23.02 11.26
CA PRO A 164 -8.61 23.60 11.18
C PRO A 164 -7.86 23.59 12.53
N GLY A 165 -6.53 23.49 12.48
CA GLY A 165 -5.67 23.47 13.66
C GLY A 165 -5.66 22.14 14.43
N THR A 166 -6.37 21.13 13.94
CA THR A 166 -6.40 19.79 14.54
C THR A 166 -5.09 19.04 14.32
N VAL A 167 -4.64 18.30 15.34
CA VAL A 167 -3.45 17.45 15.29
C VAL A 167 -3.84 15.99 15.55
N PHE A 168 -3.41 15.08 14.69
CA PHE A 168 -3.50 13.64 14.89
C PHE A 168 -2.10 13.08 15.13
N GLU A 169 -1.92 12.44 16.28
CA GLU A 169 -0.72 11.72 16.67
C GLU A 169 -0.98 10.23 16.51
N PHE A 170 -0.41 9.64 15.47
CA PHE A 170 -0.54 8.21 15.19
C PHE A 170 0.52 7.44 15.97
N ASP A 171 0.11 6.37 16.65
CA ASP A 171 1.04 5.37 17.14
C ASP A 171 1.75 4.67 15.95
N ASN A 172 2.90 4.04 16.19
CA ASN A 172 3.67 3.42 15.12
C ASN A 172 2.90 2.28 14.45
N GLY A 173 3.15 2.05 13.15
CA GLY A 173 2.47 1.01 12.34
C GLY A 173 0.97 1.25 12.08
N ILE A 174 0.38 2.31 12.64
CA ILE A 174 -1.02 2.69 12.42
C ILE A 174 -1.14 3.52 11.14
N GLY A 175 -2.18 3.26 10.36
CA GLY A 175 -2.46 3.97 9.11
C GLY A 175 -3.89 4.50 9.02
N MET A 176 -4.12 5.29 7.97
CA MET A 176 -5.46 5.76 7.61
C MET A 176 -5.81 5.32 6.19
N LEU A 177 -6.96 4.67 6.04
CA LEU A 177 -7.55 4.32 4.76
C LEU A 177 -8.76 5.22 4.50
N VAL A 178 -8.78 5.88 3.35
CA VAL A 178 -9.87 6.73 2.89
C VAL A 178 -10.52 6.08 1.68
N GLN A 179 -11.75 5.60 1.85
CA GLN A 179 -12.63 5.09 0.80
C GLN A 179 -13.89 5.95 0.63
N GLY A 180 -14.25 6.73 1.66
CA GLY A 180 -15.26 7.77 1.59
C GLY A 180 -14.63 9.15 1.33
N GLU A 181 -15.06 10.15 2.10
CA GLU A 181 -14.59 11.53 2.00
C GLU A 181 -13.81 11.95 3.25
N LEU A 182 -12.66 12.60 3.06
CA LEU A 182 -11.91 13.26 4.12
C LEU A 182 -11.86 14.76 3.81
N ILE A 183 -12.44 15.58 4.68
CA ILE A 183 -12.65 17.01 4.41
C ILE A 183 -12.14 17.85 5.57
N ARG A 184 -11.52 18.98 5.25
CA ARG A 184 -11.22 20.06 6.19
C ARG A 184 -12.41 21.02 6.26
N ALA A 185 -12.86 21.36 7.47
CA ALA A 185 -13.96 22.30 7.66
C ALA A 185 -13.52 23.74 7.33
N ASP A 186 -13.74 24.18 6.09
CA ASP A 186 -13.29 25.49 5.62
C ASP A 186 -14.22 26.66 6.00
N PHE A 187 -15.30 26.39 6.75
CA PHE A 187 -16.34 27.37 7.11
C PHE A 187 -15.84 28.63 7.84
N GLN A 188 -14.64 28.59 8.43
CA GLN A 188 -14.11 29.70 9.24
C GLN A 188 -13.09 30.61 8.52
N ARG A 189 -12.81 30.43 7.21
CA ARG A 189 -11.73 31.15 6.49
C ARG A 189 -10.36 31.09 7.19
N SER A 190 -10.12 30.07 8.02
CA SER A 190 -8.84 29.85 8.68
C SER A 190 -7.83 29.31 7.67
N ASN A 191 -6.56 29.74 7.77
CA ASN A 191 -5.44 29.19 7.00
C ASN A 191 -4.69 28.08 7.78
N GLU A 192 -5.14 27.72 8.98
CA GLU A 192 -4.47 26.72 9.81
C GLU A 192 -4.57 25.33 9.18
N SER A 193 -3.43 24.67 9.03
CA SER A 193 -3.42 23.32 8.47
C SER A 193 -3.86 22.29 9.50
N VAL A 194 -4.44 21.18 9.02
CA VAL A 194 -4.58 19.97 9.84
C VAL A 194 -3.26 19.20 9.78
N LEU A 195 -2.77 18.73 10.93
CA LEU A 195 -1.49 18.04 11.06
C LEU A 195 -1.69 16.55 11.34
N PHE A 196 -1.14 15.71 10.48
CA PHE A 196 -0.95 14.28 10.71
C PHE A 196 0.53 14.01 10.99
N THR A 197 0.82 13.47 12.17
CA THR A 197 2.21 13.22 12.62
C THR A 197 2.30 11.93 13.42
N SER A 198 3.51 11.41 13.54
CA SER A 198 3.82 10.31 14.48
C SER A 198 3.77 10.82 15.91
N ARG A 199 3.29 9.98 16.83
CA ARG A 199 3.49 10.21 18.25
C ARG A 199 4.99 10.37 18.57
N PRO A 200 5.38 11.27 19.49
CA PRO A 200 6.77 11.42 19.89
C PRO A 200 7.36 10.08 20.34
N PHE A 201 8.43 9.67 19.68
CA PHE A 201 9.15 8.44 20.02
C PHE A 201 10.15 8.73 21.15
N GLN A 202 10.25 7.77 22.08
CA GLN A 202 11.28 7.75 23.12
C GLN A 202 12.00 6.42 23.02
N LEU A 203 13.33 6.44 22.88
CA LEU A 203 14.14 5.24 22.77
C LEU A 203 14.05 4.44 24.09
N PRO A 204 13.55 3.19 24.07
CA PRO A 204 13.44 2.40 25.29
C PRO A 204 14.83 1.97 25.76
N GLN A 205 15.06 2.05 27.07
CA GLN A 205 16.27 1.54 27.70
C GLN A 205 16.05 0.08 28.08
N LEU A 206 16.79 -0.82 27.45
CA LEU A 206 16.58 -2.27 27.59
C LEU A 206 17.75 -2.93 28.31
N PRO A 207 17.49 -3.93 29.18
CA PRO A 207 18.54 -4.55 29.99
C PRO A 207 19.47 -5.51 29.23
N GLN A 208 19.06 -5.95 28.03
CA GLN A 208 19.73 -7.03 27.29
C GLN A 208 20.41 -6.58 25.98
N ILE A 209 20.10 -5.39 25.46
CA ILE A 209 20.56 -4.93 24.15
C ILE A 209 20.61 -3.40 24.11
N ARG A 210 21.64 -2.82 23.49
CA ARG A 210 21.77 -1.37 23.28
C ARG A 210 22.64 -1.03 22.07
N LEU A 211 22.54 0.21 21.60
CA LEU A 211 23.47 0.80 20.64
C LEU A 211 24.38 1.80 21.34
N ALA A 212 25.65 1.83 20.95
CA ALA A 212 26.63 2.78 21.42
C ALA A 212 27.31 3.48 20.23
N ASP A 213 27.41 4.80 20.24
CA ASP A 213 28.22 5.52 19.25
C ASP A 213 29.72 5.48 19.58
N GLU A 214 30.54 6.22 18.84
CA GLU A 214 31.98 6.29 19.05
C GLU A 214 32.40 6.91 20.40
N ASN A 215 31.49 7.63 21.07
CA ASN A 215 31.70 8.26 22.37
C ASN A 215 31.00 7.49 23.51
N ASP A 216 30.57 6.24 23.25
CA ASP A 216 29.80 5.39 24.15
C ASP A 216 28.45 5.99 24.61
N ASN A 217 27.90 6.92 23.82
CA ASN A 217 26.54 7.42 24.03
C ASN A 217 25.53 6.33 23.63
N GLN A 218 24.57 6.08 24.53
CA GLN A 218 23.56 5.02 24.38
C GLN A 218 22.20 5.54 23.87
N GLU A 219 22.02 6.87 23.78
CA GLU A 219 20.81 7.49 23.24
C GLU A 219 20.91 7.69 21.73
N VAL A 220 21.25 6.62 21.01
CA VAL A 220 21.49 6.64 19.57
C VAL A 220 20.71 5.53 18.85
N ILE A 221 20.31 5.81 17.62
CA ILE A 221 19.63 4.85 16.73
C ILE A 221 20.58 4.21 15.72
N SER A 222 21.86 4.56 15.78
CA SER A 222 22.92 3.99 14.95
C SER A 222 24.23 3.95 15.71
N GLY A 223 24.89 2.81 15.71
CA GLY A 223 26.14 2.61 16.43
C GLY A 223 26.55 1.15 16.49
N ARG A 224 27.56 0.87 17.32
CA ARG A 224 27.98 -0.48 17.70
C ARG A 224 26.85 -1.18 18.45
N LEU A 225 26.57 -2.42 18.10
CA LEU A 225 25.60 -3.25 18.79
C LEU A 225 26.25 -3.95 19.99
N GLU A 226 25.65 -3.76 21.16
CA GLU A 226 26.08 -4.36 22.41
C GLU A 226 24.94 -5.16 23.02
N VAL A 227 25.27 -6.31 23.60
CA VAL A 227 24.32 -7.26 24.18
C VAL A 227 24.81 -7.76 25.53
N ASN A 228 23.88 -8.08 26.41
CA ASN A 228 24.15 -8.70 27.70
C ASN A 228 23.82 -10.19 27.61
N VAL A 229 24.85 -11.04 27.71
CA VAL A 229 24.69 -12.50 27.70
C VAL A 229 25.25 -13.03 29.02
N ASP A 230 24.44 -13.80 29.76
CA ASP A 230 24.80 -14.37 31.06
C ASP A 230 25.34 -13.34 32.09
N GLY A 231 24.86 -12.10 32.03
CA GLY A 231 25.27 -11.01 32.94
C GLY A 231 26.53 -10.27 32.51
N GLN A 232 27.10 -10.60 31.35
CA GLN A 232 28.27 -9.93 30.77
C GLN A 232 27.88 -9.13 29.52
N TRP A 233 28.13 -7.82 29.55
CA TRP A 233 28.03 -6.98 28.36
C TRP A 233 29.19 -7.24 27.41
N GLY A 234 28.86 -7.30 26.12
CA GLY A 234 29.86 -7.45 25.08
C GLY A 234 29.38 -7.13 23.67
N THR A 235 30.30 -7.24 22.73
CA THR A 235 30.10 -7.01 21.30
C THR A 235 29.82 -8.32 20.55
N ILE A 236 29.39 -8.18 19.29
CA ILE A 236 29.00 -9.29 18.42
C ILE A 236 29.96 -9.36 17.21
N CYS A 237 30.42 -10.56 16.87
CA CYS A 237 31.20 -10.81 15.66
C CYS A 237 30.32 -10.68 14.39
N ASN A 238 30.82 -10.00 13.36
CA ASN A 238 30.07 -9.75 12.12
C ASN A 238 30.01 -10.94 11.13
N ARG A 239 30.77 -12.02 11.35
CA ARG A 239 30.92 -13.13 10.38
C ARG A 239 29.62 -13.80 9.97
N SER A 240 28.67 -13.93 10.89
CA SER A 240 27.35 -14.53 10.62
C SER A 240 26.23 -13.49 10.61
N TRP A 241 26.56 -12.20 10.52
CA TRP A 241 25.57 -11.13 10.63
C TRP A 241 24.77 -10.99 9.33
N THR A 242 23.44 -11.00 9.44
CA THR A 242 22.51 -10.94 8.31
C THR A 242 21.50 -9.81 8.51
N ALA A 243 20.79 -9.44 7.43
CA ALA A 243 19.73 -8.45 7.48
C ALA A 243 18.63 -8.85 8.46
N ASP A 244 18.30 -10.14 8.54
CA ASP A 244 17.31 -10.68 9.47
C ASP A 244 17.74 -10.52 10.93
N LEU A 245 19.01 -10.79 11.26
CA LEU A 245 19.55 -10.58 12.60
C LEU A 245 19.56 -9.09 12.98
N ALA A 246 19.88 -8.24 12.01
CA ALA A 246 19.89 -6.80 12.21
C ALA A 246 18.47 -6.23 12.40
N ARG A 247 17.50 -6.74 11.63
CA ARG A 247 16.08 -6.43 11.81
C ARG A 247 15.58 -6.89 13.18
N LEU A 248 15.94 -8.12 13.59
CA LEU A 248 15.62 -8.65 14.92
C LEU A 248 16.20 -7.74 16.02
N ALA A 249 17.47 -7.34 15.91
CA ALA A 249 18.12 -6.45 16.86
C ALA A 249 17.44 -5.07 16.95
N CYS A 250 17.15 -4.43 15.80
CA CYS A 250 16.42 -3.16 15.78
C CYS A 250 15.03 -3.29 16.39
N ASN A 251 14.29 -4.35 16.04
CA ASN A 251 12.96 -4.59 16.58
C ASN A 251 12.98 -4.81 18.10
N GLN A 252 13.98 -5.56 18.59
CA GLN A 252 14.19 -5.75 20.02
C GLN A 252 14.48 -4.43 20.73
N LEU A 253 15.22 -3.51 20.11
CA LEU A 253 15.46 -2.13 20.57
C LEU A 253 14.24 -1.20 20.49
N GLY A 254 13.08 -1.67 20.01
CA GLY A 254 11.90 -0.82 19.76
C GLY A 254 12.08 0.12 18.57
N LEU A 255 13.03 -0.18 17.68
CA LEU A 255 13.34 0.55 16.45
C LEU A 255 12.99 -0.30 15.23
N ILE A 256 13.08 0.28 14.04
CA ILE A 256 12.87 -0.42 12.76
C ILE A 256 14.14 -0.42 11.91
N MET A 257 14.20 -1.31 10.92
CA MET A 257 15.29 -1.40 9.95
C MET A 257 14.76 -1.34 8.52
N ASP A 258 15.47 -0.63 7.65
CA ASP A 258 15.30 -0.70 6.20
C ASP A 258 16.36 -1.67 5.63
N ASP A 259 15.90 -2.80 5.08
CA ASP A 259 16.78 -3.86 4.59
C ASP A 259 17.72 -3.39 3.48
N GLU A 260 17.30 -2.41 2.66
CA GLU A 260 18.14 -1.87 1.59
C GLU A 260 19.35 -1.07 2.12
N PHE A 261 19.35 -0.72 3.42
CA PHE A 261 20.45 -0.02 4.09
C PHE A 261 21.26 -0.94 5.03
N PHE A 262 21.08 -2.26 4.90
CA PHE A 262 21.78 -3.27 5.70
C PHE A 262 23.31 -3.22 5.56
N GLU A 263 23.86 -2.82 4.40
CA GLU A 263 25.33 -2.83 4.13
C GLU A 263 26.18 -1.86 4.98
N ASN A 264 25.55 -1.13 5.90
CA ASN A 264 26.21 -0.12 6.74
C ASN A 264 26.88 -0.67 8.01
N TRP A 265 26.92 -1.99 8.24
CA TRP A 265 27.51 -2.57 9.45
C TRP A 265 29.02 -2.39 9.61
N ARG A 266 29.72 -1.97 8.54
CA ARG A 266 31.15 -1.63 8.56
C ARG A 266 31.46 -0.19 8.98
N ILE A 267 30.43 0.64 9.23
CA ILE A 267 30.60 2.08 9.48
C ILE A 267 31.09 2.38 10.91
N PHE A 268 31.01 1.43 11.85
CA PHE A 268 31.39 1.64 13.26
C PHE A 268 32.44 0.61 13.76
N PRO A 269 33.73 0.79 13.44
CA PRO A 269 34.75 -0.27 13.56
C PRO A 269 35.48 -0.38 14.92
N SER A 270 35.03 0.25 16.01
CA SER A 270 35.69 0.13 17.33
C SER A 270 34.85 -0.71 18.29
N ALA A 271 35.42 -1.81 18.81
CA ALA A 271 34.83 -2.60 19.89
C ALA A 271 34.71 -1.83 21.23
N GLY A 272 35.41 -0.71 21.37
CA GLY A 272 35.67 -0.09 22.66
C GLY A 272 36.42 -1.06 23.59
N ASP A 273 36.13 -0.97 24.88
CA ASP A 273 36.74 -1.82 25.92
C ASP A 273 35.95 -3.13 26.18
N LEU A 274 34.89 -3.40 25.41
CA LEU A 274 34.01 -4.54 25.65
C LEU A 274 34.52 -5.83 24.98
N PRO A 275 34.41 -6.99 25.66
CA PRO A 275 34.73 -8.28 25.07
C PRO A 275 33.68 -8.67 24.03
N MET A 276 34.05 -9.56 23.13
CA MET A 276 33.10 -10.15 22.18
C MET A 276 32.44 -11.39 22.81
N VAL A 277 31.11 -11.40 22.87
CA VAL A 277 30.33 -12.39 23.64
C VAL A 277 29.47 -13.30 22.76
N MET A 278 29.18 -12.90 21.51
CA MET A 278 28.41 -13.70 20.56
C MET A 278 29.10 -13.79 19.19
N ASP A 279 28.99 -14.96 18.57
CA ASP A 279 29.49 -15.27 17.22
C ASP A 279 28.73 -16.48 16.66
N ASN A 280 28.73 -16.66 15.34
CA ASN A 280 28.00 -17.71 14.62
C ASN A 280 26.53 -17.83 15.07
N ILE A 281 25.85 -16.69 15.16
CA ILE A 281 24.46 -16.59 15.64
C ILE A 281 23.53 -17.33 14.67
N ARG A 282 22.69 -18.20 15.23
CA ARG A 282 21.69 -19.01 14.55
C ARG A 282 20.39 -18.91 15.34
N CYS A 283 19.53 -18.00 14.90
CA CYS A 283 18.19 -17.89 15.45
C CYS A 283 17.24 -18.89 14.76
N GLU A 284 16.38 -19.55 15.52
CA GLU A 284 15.26 -20.36 15.02
C GLU A 284 14.04 -19.46 14.73
N GLU A 285 13.07 -19.92 13.92
CA GLU A 285 11.95 -19.11 13.39
C GLU A 285 11.03 -18.44 14.44
N ARG A 286 11.18 -18.79 15.73
CA ARG A 286 10.40 -18.25 16.85
C ARG A 286 11.23 -17.51 17.88
N GLU A 287 12.54 -17.42 17.68
CA GLU A 287 13.40 -16.66 18.57
C GLU A 287 13.28 -15.16 18.25
N TYR A 288 12.90 -14.39 19.26
CA TYR A 288 12.66 -12.96 19.18
C TYR A 288 13.58 -12.14 20.10
N ASP A 289 14.51 -12.82 20.76
CA ASP A 289 15.49 -12.27 21.67
C ASP A 289 16.87 -12.71 21.17
N LEU A 290 17.62 -11.77 20.61
CA LEU A 290 18.91 -12.04 19.98
C LEU A 290 19.87 -12.74 20.95
N THR A 291 19.79 -12.41 22.24
CA THR A 291 20.66 -12.96 23.29
C THR A 291 20.37 -14.42 23.62
N LYS A 292 19.21 -14.95 23.18
CA LYS A 292 18.81 -16.35 23.40
C LYS A 292 19.03 -17.24 22.19
N CYS A 293 19.28 -16.65 21.02
CA CYS A 293 19.57 -17.41 19.82
C CYS A 293 20.79 -18.30 20.05
N ARG A 294 20.86 -19.46 19.38
CA ARG A 294 22.05 -20.30 19.47
C ARG A 294 23.26 -19.53 18.93
N HIS A 295 24.33 -19.47 19.70
CA HIS A 295 25.57 -18.81 19.31
C HIS A 295 26.76 -19.52 19.96
N ASP A 296 27.97 -19.36 19.42
CA ASP A 296 29.19 -20.03 19.91
C ASP A 296 29.80 -19.29 21.14
N GLY A 297 28.95 -18.60 21.91
CA GLY A 297 29.32 -17.54 22.87
C GLY A 297 29.97 -17.97 24.19
N VAL A 298 30.64 -16.98 24.80
CA VAL A 298 31.28 -16.86 26.15
C VAL A 298 32.29 -17.95 26.58
N THR A 299 32.19 -19.18 26.10
CA THR A 299 33.00 -20.34 26.56
C THR A 299 33.99 -20.89 25.52
N HIS A 300 33.79 -20.62 24.23
CA HIS A 300 34.54 -21.24 23.13
C HIS A 300 35.72 -20.40 22.58
N GLY A 301 36.22 -19.42 23.35
CA GLY A 301 37.40 -18.66 22.96
C GLY A 301 37.23 -17.82 21.68
N ILE A 302 36.07 -17.17 21.50
CA ILE A 302 35.71 -16.40 20.29
C ILE A 302 36.78 -15.37 19.91
N ALA A 303 37.42 -14.75 20.91
CA ALA A 303 38.50 -13.78 20.73
C ALA A 303 39.68 -14.27 19.87
N TRP A 304 39.88 -15.59 19.74
CA TRP A 304 40.90 -16.19 18.87
C TRP A 304 40.46 -16.38 17.42
N SER A 305 39.15 -16.38 17.18
CA SER A 305 38.55 -16.72 15.88
C SER A 305 37.97 -15.52 15.13
N CYS A 306 37.65 -14.42 15.84
CA CYS A 306 37.11 -13.20 15.25
C CYS A 306 37.92 -11.97 15.74
N PRO A 307 38.49 -11.17 14.83
CA PRO A 307 39.25 -9.96 15.18
C PRO A 307 38.42 -8.93 15.96
N PRO A 308 39.01 -8.15 16.89
CA PRO A 308 38.32 -7.06 17.57
C PRO A 308 37.81 -5.94 16.66
N SER A 309 38.28 -5.85 15.40
CA SER A 309 37.75 -4.95 14.38
C SER A 309 36.43 -5.42 13.77
N ASP A 310 36.11 -6.71 13.92
CA ASP A 310 35.02 -7.37 13.20
C ASP A 310 33.72 -7.32 14.01
N VAL A 311 33.43 -6.15 14.56
CA VAL A 311 32.26 -5.88 15.38
C VAL A 311 31.07 -5.49 14.52
N VAL A 312 29.89 -5.91 14.95
CA VAL A 312 28.62 -5.48 14.38
C VAL A 312 28.29 -4.05 14.81
N GLY A 313 28.19 -3.15 13.82
CA GLY A 313 27.41 -1.92 13.94
C GLY A 313 26.08 -2.05 13.21
N ILE A 314 25.03 -1.37 13.67
CA ILE A 314 23.76 -1.28 12.94
C ILE A 314 23.24 0.15 12.92
N ARG A 315 22.42 0.44 11.90
CA ARG A 315 21.66 1.67 11.77
C ARG A 315 20.18 1.33 11.72
N CYS A 316 19.50 1.59 12.83
CA CYS A 316 18.06 1.49 12.94
C CYS A 316 17.41 2.85 12.66
N ALA A 317 16.09 2.91 12.81
CA ALA A 317 15.33 4.13 12.73
C ALA A 317 14.16 4.15 13.70
N GLU A 318 13.69 5.35 14.01
CA GLU A 318 12.48 5.54 14.80
C GLU A 318 11.27 4.92 14.11
N PRO A 319 10.42 4.17 14.82
CA PRO A 319 9.20 3.64 14.27
C PRO A 319 8.24 4.78 13.96
N ARG A 320 7.71 4.79 12.74
CA ARG A 320 6.78 5.80 12.24
C ARG A 320 5.38 5.21 12.09
N TRP A 321 4.40 6.05 11.79
CA TRP A 321 3.08 5.58 11.36
C TRP A 321 3.09 5.28 9.85
N ALA A 322 2.07 4.58 9.34
CA ALA A 322 2.08 4.12 7.95
C ALA A 322 1.85 5.24 6.93
N GLY A 323 1.04 6.24 7.28
CA GLY A 323 0.60 7.28 6.35
C GLY A 323 -0.87 7.16 5.99
N VAL A 324 -1.28 7.97 5.01
CA VAL A 324 -2.65 8.03 4.50
C VAL A 324 -2.71 7.32 3.16
N ARG A 325 -3.70 6.46 2.98
CA ARG A 325 -3.97 5.78 1.71
C ARG A 325 -5.36 6.14 1.21
N TYR A 326 -5.44 6.67 0.00
CA TYR A 326 -6.67 6.80 -0.76
C TYR A 326 -6.88 5.56 -1.61
N SER A 327 -7.96 4.83 -1.32
CA SER A 327 -8.34 3.61 -2.01
C SER A 327 -8.91 3.91 -3.40
N LEU A 328 -8.97 2.89 -4.27
CA LEU A 328 -9.67 2.91 -5.55
C LEU A 328 -11.14 3.36 -5.45
N LEU A 329 -11.78 3.06 -4.31
CA LEU A 329 -13.19 3.36 -4.04
C LEU A 329 -13.44 4.78 -3.52
N ALA A 330 -12.38 5.53 -3.18
CA ALA A 330 -12.55 6.90 -2.77
C ALA A 330 -13.40 7.64 -3.84
N ASN A 331 -14.25 8.57 -3.39
CA ASN A 331 -14.96 9.49 -4.28
C ASN A 331 -14.38 10.91 -4.20
N PRO A 332 -14.40 11.70 -5.29
CA PRO A 332 -14.03 13.10 -5.21
C PRO A 332 -15.08 13.85 -4.43
N PRO A 333 -14.75 15.05 -3.92
CA PRO A 333 -15.76 15.95 -3.42
C PRO A 333 -16.89 16.07 -4.45
N ALA A 334 -18.13 15.95 -3.99
CA ALA A 334 -19.32 16.00 -4.86
C ALA A 334 -19.44 17.32 -5.66
N ILE A 335 -18.75 18.37 -5.22
CA ILE A 335 -18.73 19.68 -5.85
C ILE A 335 -17.52 19.78 -6.78
N THR A 336 -17.78 19.96 -8.07
CA THR A 336 -16.75 20.20 -9.09
C THR A 336 -15.86 21.39 -8.73
N GLY A 337 -14.54 21.19 -8.74
CA GLY A 337 -13.55 22.22 -8.44
C GLY A 337 -13.11 22.29 -6.97
N GLN A 338 -13.75 21.53 -6.07
CA GLN A 338 -13.33 21.43 -4.68
C GLN A 338 -12.08 20.55 -4.55
N THR A 339 -11.21 20.91 -3.60
CA THR A 339 -9.99 20.15 -3.30
C THR A 339 -10.32 18.94 -2.42
N SER A 340 -9.70 17.81 -2.70
CA SER A 340 -9.84 16.59 -1.89
C SER A 340 -9.10 16.72 -0.56
N MET A 341 -7.92 17.34 -0.57
CA MET A 341 -7.26 17.85 0.63
C MET A 341 -6.67 19.23 0.34
N GLY A 342 -7.04 20.20 1.18
CA GLY A 342 -6.56 21.58 1.18
C GLY A 342 -6.00 21.94 2.55
N HIS A 343 -4.76 22.45 2.63
CA HIS A 343 -4.10 22.83 3.90
C HIS A 343 -3.91 21.66 4.88
N TRP A 344 -3.13 20.67 4.45
CA TRP A 344 -2.76 19.51 5.28
C TRP A 344 -1.25 19.39 5.38
N ILE A 345 -0.79 19.00 6.56
CA ILE A 345 0.60 18.63 6.82
C ILE A 345 0.64 17.15 7.14
N ILE A 346 1.45 16.38 6.41
CA ILE A 346 1.72 14.96 6.69
C ILE A 346 3.22 14.83 6.93
N GLU A 347 3.58 14.43 8.15
CA GLU A 347 4.98 14.26 8.52
C GLU A 347 5.24 12.98 9.32
N LYS A 348 6.52 12.57 9.34
CA LYS A 348 7.00 11.43 10.14
C LYS A 348 6.24 10.13 9.85
N ALA A 349 5.82 9.91 8.61
CA ALA A 349 5.15 8.67 8.16
C ALA A 349 6.13 7.74 7.42
N GLY A 350 5.70 6.52 7.15
CA GLY A 350 6.31 5.62 6.16
C GLY A 350 6.60 4.20 6.62
N LEU A 351 6.20 3.79 7.83
CA LEU A 351 6.33 2.40 8.31
C LEU A 351 4.99 1.68 8.19
N PHE A 352 4.91 0.70 7.28
CA PHE A 352 3.71 -0.10 7.12
C PHE A 352 3.73 -1.32 8.05
N ASP A 353 4.77 -2.14 7.98
CA ASP A 353 4.96 -3.29 8.87
C ASP A 353 6.44 -3.48 9.22
N PHE A 354 6.76 -3.46 10.51
CA PHE A 354 8.12 -3.61 11.00
C PHE A 354 8.64 -5.04 10.95
N ARG A 355 7.75 -6.05 10.95
CA ARG A 355 8.15 -7.46 10.95
C ARG A 355 8.68 -7.88 9.58
N SER A 356 8.00 -7.45 8.53
CA SER A 356 8.36 -7.70 7.12
C SER A 356 9.24 -6.62 6.51
N SER A 357 9.60 -5.55 7.25
CA SER A 357 10.28 -4.35 6.72
C SER A 357 9.50 -3.71 5.56
N GLU A 358 8.18 -3.71 5.62
CA GLU A 358 7.34 -3.08 4.61
C GLU A 358 7.14 -1.60 4.91
N PHE A 359 7.34 -0.77 3.87
CA PHE A 359 7.22 0.68 3.94
C PHE A 359 6.17 1.19 2.96
N SER A 360 5.48 2.24 3.37
CA SER A 360 4.43 2.91 2.59
C SER A 360 4.80 4.38 2.37
N ALA A 361 4.23 5.01 1.35
CA ALA A 361 4.35 6.46 1.20
C ALA A 361 3.55 7.17 2.29
N ALA A 362 3.96 8.40 2.64
CA ALA A 362 3.20 9.22 3.58
C ALA A 362 1.78 9.52 3.06
N LEU A 363 1.66 9.69 1.75
CA LEU A 363 0.39 9.71 1.01
C LEU A 363 0.44 8.73 -0.15
N GLN A 364 -0.33 7.65 -0.09
CA GLN A 364 -0.53 6.73 -1.21
C GLN A 364 -1.90 6.98 -1.85
N ILE A 365 -1.94 6.97 -3.18
CA ILE A 365 -3.19 7.13 -3.94
C ILE A 365 -3.27 5.99 -4.95
N ASP A 366 -4.20 5.07 -4.71
CA ASP A 366 -4.40 3.91 -5.57
C ASP A 366 -5.00 4.34 -6.92
N TRP A 367 -6.01 5.21 -6.90
CA TRP A 367 -6.60 5.80 -8.11
C TRP A 367 -6.80 7.30 -7.96
N ASN A 368 -6.04 8.07 -8.70
CA ASN A 368 -5.95 9.51 -8.57
C ASN A 368 -6.90 10.21 -9.53
N TYR A 369 -8.09 10.52 -9.03
CA TYR A 369 -9.05 11.42 -9.68
C TYR A 369 -9.12 12.78 -8.93
N HIS A 370 -8.16 13.04 -8.03
CA HIS A 370 -8.21 14.09 -7.02
C HIS A 370 -7.48 15.38 -7.41
N SER A 371 -7.92 16.47 -6.80
CA SER A 371 -7.23 17.76 -6.83
C SER A 371 -6.78 18.12 -5.42
N PHE A 372 -5.47 18.26 -5.21
CA PHE A 372 -4.89 18.63 -3.92
C PHE A 372 -4.25 20.01 -4.01
N GLN A 373 -4.35 20.77 -2.92
CA GLN A 373 -3.76 22.10 -2.83
C GLN A 373 -3.19 22.35 -1.44
N TYR A 374 -2.11 23.13 -1.36
CA TYR A 374 -1.54 23.53 -0.07
C TYR A 374 -1.18 22.33 0.83
N LEU A 375 -0.69 21.24 0.22
CA LEU A 375 -0.15 20.10 0.97
C LEU A 375 1.30 20.37 1.35
N THR A 376 1.66 20.01 2.57
CA THR A 376 3.05 19.96 3.02
C THR A 376 3.37 18.54 3.48
N ILE A 377 4.17 17.82 2.71
CA ILE A 377 4.56 16.43 3.01
C ILE A 377 6.05 16.42 3.30
N ARG A 378 6.42 16.27 4.58
CA ARG A 378 7.82 16.44 5.00
C ARG A 378 8.32 15.47 6.06
N ASP A 379 9.63 15.31 6.14
CA ASP A 379 10.31 14.54 7.18
C ASP A 379 9.79 13.08 7.29
N ASN A 380 9.40 12.49 6.15
CA ASN A 380 8.88 11.13 6.10
C ASN A 380 10.01 10.11 5.90
N TYR A 381 9.83 8.95 6.53
CA TYR A 381 10.78 7.85 6.52
C TYR A 381 10.90 7.16 5.16
N TRP A 382 9.89 7.29 4.29
CA TRP A 382 9.88 6.68 2.97
C TRP A 382 9.63 7.73 1.88
N ASN A 383 8.74 7.42 0.93
CA ASN A 383 8.31 8.37 -0.10
C ASN A 383 7.34 9.39 0.47
N GLY A 384 7.37 10.63 -0.03
CA GLY A 384 6.36 11.63 0.27
C GLY A 384 5.00 11.23 -0.26
N ILE A 385 4.89 11.07 -1.59
CA ILE A 385 3.66 10.60 -2.26
C ILE A 385 3.95 9.46 -3.23
N ASP A 386 3.05 8.48 -3.32
CA ASP A 386 3.05 7.42 -4.35
C ASP A 386 1.68 7.36 -5.03
N VAL A 387 1.67 7.67 -6.33
CA VAL A 387 0.47 7.63 -7.18
C VAL A 387 0.54 6.41 -8.09
N VAL A 388 -0.37 5.47 -7.90
CA VAL A 388 -0.38 4.19 -8.63
C VAL A 388 -1.04 4.34 -9.99
N TYR A 389 -2.31 4.77 -10.02
CA TYR A 389 -3.04 5.08 -11.24
C TYR A 389 -3.55 6.51 -11.22
N ASN A 390 -3.52 7.20 -12.35
CA ASN A 390 -4.25 8.44 -12.56
C ASN A 390 -5.50 8.13 -13.35
N ASP A 391 -6.55 8.86 -13.02
CA ASP A 391 -7.72 8.90 -13.86
C ASP A 391 -7.35 9.48 -15.23
N LEU A 392 -7.95 8.89 -16.25
CA LEU A 392 -7.61 9.12 -17.64
C LEU A 392 -8.53 10.14 -18.32
N THR A 393 -9.70 10.41 -17.72
CA THR A 393 -10.69 11.34 -18.25
C THR A 393 -10.71 12.62 -17.42
N LYS A 394 -10.61 12.50 -16.10
CA LYS A 394 -10.41 13.66 -15.23
C LYS A 394 -8.94 13.92 -15.06
N LYS A 395 -8.53 15.18 -15.15
CA LYS A 395 -7.15 15.60 -14.95
C LYS A 395 -6.85 15.83 -13.45
N PRO A 396 -6.29 14.85 -12.71
CA PRO A 396 -5.86 15.10 -11.34
C PRO A 396 -4.77 16.16 -11.29
N ALA A 397 -4.70 16.86 -10.16
CA ALA A 397 -3.74 17.93 -9.97
C ALA A 397 -3.23 18.06 -8.55
N ILE A 398 -1.94 18.39 -8.40
CA ILE A 398 -1.38 18.91 -7.14
C ILE A 398 -0.90 20.33 -7.43
N ARG A 399 -1.37 21.29 -6.62
CA ARG A 399 -0.99 22.69 -6.74
C ARG A 399 -0.48 23.28 -5.44
N ASN A 400 0.39 24.29 -5.51
CA ASN A 400 0.79 25.09 -4.34
C ASN A 400 1.27 24.25 -3.15
N SER A 401 2.06 23.21 -3.40
CA SER A 401 2.38 22.19 -2.39
C SER A 401 3.89 22.01 -2.21
N ARG A 402 4.31 21.48 -1.06
CA ARG A 402 5.70 21.30 -0.65
C ARG A 402 5.98 19.86 -0.26
N PHE A 403 7.07 19.30 -0.77
CA PHE A 403 7.55 17.96 -0.48
C PHE A 403 9.02 18.06 -0.05
N GLU A 404 9.28 17.97 1.26
CA GLU A 404 10.57 18.39 1.83
C GLU A 404 11.18 17.29 2.71
N ALA A 405 12.48 17.02 2.59
CA ALA A 405 13.21 16.10 3.48
C ALA A 405 12.62 14.68 3.60
N ASN A 406 12.07 14.12 2.52
CA ASN A 406 11.60 12.74 2.48
C ASN A 406 12.78 11.80 2.25
N ARG A 407 12.96 10.74 3.06
CA ARG A 407 14.16 9.88 3.01
C ARG A 407 14.36 9.20 1.65
N ARG A 408 13.28 8.90 0.92
CA ARG A 408 13.34 8.29 -0.42
C ARG A 408 13.01 9.32 -1.50
N HIS A 409 11.85 9.19 -2.12
CA HIS A 409 11.42 10.09 -3.18
C HIS A 409 10.49 11.17 -2.62
N GLY A 410 10.61 12.40 -3.11
CA GLY A 410 9.59 13.42 -2.84
C GLY A 410 8.26 13.01 -3.46
N PHE A 411 8.31 12.60 -4.72
CA PHE A 411 7.17 12.21 -5.52
C PHE A 411 7.45 10.92 -6.29
N ARG A 412 6.63 9.88 -6.12
CA ARG A 412 6.64 8.66 -6.94
C ARG A 412 5.34 8.55 -7.73
N MET A 413 5.46 8.21 -9.00
CA MET A 413 4.34 8.07 -9.93
C MET A 413 4.55 6.87 -10.84
N ARG A 414 3.48 6.15 -11.14
CA ARG A 414 3.52 4.91 -11.97
C ARG A 414 2.65 5.01 -13.22
N SER A 415 1.84 6.06 -13.31
CA SER A 415 0.97 6.35 -14.44
C SER A 415 1.14 7.80 -14.89
N PRO A 416 0.99 8.09 -16.20
CA PRO A 416 0.89 9.45 -16.71
C PRO A 416 -0.51 10.05 -16.41
N GLY A 417 -0.77 11.30 -16.82
CA GLY A 417 -2.10 11.91 -16.75
C GLY A 417 -2.34 12.82 -15.54
N MET A 418 -1.34 13.60 -15.13
CA MET A 418 -1.45 14.48 -13.96
C MET A 418 -0.76 15.82 -14.18
N THR A 419 -1.35 16.90 -13.63
CA THR A 419 -0.69 18.21 -13.52
C THR A 419 -0.11 18.44 -12.13
N ILE A 420 1.13 18.92 -12.10
CA ILE A 420 1.86 19.34 -10.91
C ILE A 420 2.25 20.80 -11.14
N GLU A 421 1.66 21.73 -10.41
CA GLU A 421 1.84 23.17 -10.63
C GLU A 421 2.25 23.89 -9.34
N GLU A 422 3.25 24.77 -9.41
CA GLU A 422 3.68 25.56 -8.24
C GLU A 422 4.05 24.67 -7.05
N VAL A 423 4.77 23.58 -7.33
CA VAL A 423 5.23 22.61 -6.34
C VAL A 423 6.72 22.78 -6.06
N ILE A 424 7.09 22.65 -4.80
CA ILE A 424 8.49 22.64 -4.36
C ILE A 424 8.80 21.23 -3.86
N VAL A 425 9.81 20.59 -4.45
CA VAL A 425 10.33 19.30 -4.01
C VAL A 425 11.80 19.48 -3.62
N SER A 426 12.13 19.28 -2.34
CA SER A 426 13.49 19.50 -1.88
C SER A 426 14.01 18.53 -0.83
N GLY A 427 15.32 18.30 -0.84
CA GLY A 427 16.00 17.53 0.21
C GLY A 427 15.61 16.05 0.26
N SER A 428 15.07 15.48 -0.82
CA SER A 428 14.73 14.05 -0.84
C SER A 428 16.00 13.20 -0.93
N GLY A 429 16.10 12.14 -0.13
CA GLY A 429 17.31 11.31 -0.05
C GLY A 429 17.64 10.55 -1.33
N ASN A 430 16.66 10.38 -2.24
CA ASN A 430 16.84 9.82 -3.57
C ASN A 430 16.33 10.84 -4.64
N ALA A 431 15.31 10.49 -5.42
CA ALA A 431 14.80 11.38 -6.46
C ALA A 431 13.77 12.41 -5.95
N GLY A 432 13.80 13.63 -6.48
CA GLY A 432 12.70 14.60 -6.31
C GLY A 432 11.42 14.06 -6.96
N PHE A 433 11.48 13.77 -8.26
CA PHE A 433 10.44 13.05 -9.00
C PHE A 433 10.95 11.67 -9.44
N ARG A 434 10.21 10.61 -9.13
CA ARG A 434 10.45 9.24 -9.59
C ARG A 434 9.28 8.77 -10.43
N TYR A 435 9.55 8.47 -11.70
CA TYR A 435 8.60 7.78 -12.57
C TYR A 435 9.01 6.31 -12.71
N ASP A 436 8.16 5.41 -12.22
CA ASP A 436 8.39 3.97 -12.26
C ASP A 436 7.06 3.25 -12.53
N PRO A 437 6.78 2.87 -13.79
CA PRO A 437 5.49 2.33 -14.18
C PRO A 437 5.22 0.91 -13.67
N ARG A 438 6.17 0.28 -12.96
CA ARG A 438 5.99 -1.05 -12.40
C ARG A 438 4.94 -1.02 -11.29
N VAL A 439 3.93 -1.88 -11.38
CA VAL A 439 3.01 -2.22 -10.27
C VAL A 439 3.25 -3.70 -9.95
N SER A 440 3.58 -4.03 -8.70
CA SER A 440 3.85 -5.43 -8.32
C SER A 440 2.54 -6.22 -8.19
N VAL A 441 2.59 -7.54 -8.38
CA VAL A 441 1.40 -8.41 -8.20
C VAL A 441 0.76 -8.27 -6.81
N PRO A 442 1.52 -8.22 -5.69
CA PRO A 442 0.93 -8.00 -4.37
C PRO A 442 0.18 -6.66 -4.26
N LEU A 443 0.78 -5.56 -4.74
CA LEU A 443 0.14 -4.24 -4.74
C LEU A 443 -1.11 -4.22 -5.63
N GLN A 444 -1.02 -4.82 -6.82
CA GLN A 444 -2.15 -4.94 -7.73
C GLN A 444 -3.32 -5.68 -7.07
N ARG A 445 -3.05 -6.84 -6.47
CA ARG A 445 -4.04 -7.68 -5.79
C ARG A 445 -4.68 -6.94 -4.62
N ASP A 446 -3.88 -6.26 -3.81
CA ASP A 446 -4.35 -5.46 -2.68
C ASP A 446 -5.24 -4.28 -3.13
N ILE A 447 -4.94 -3.60 -4.24
CA ILE A 447 -5.81 -2.55 -4.76
C ILE A 447 -7.18 -3.10 -5.22
N VAL A 448 -7.17 -4.20 -5.99
CA VAL A 448 -8.40 -4.69 -6.67
C VAL A 448 -9.30 -5.52 -5.78
N THR A 449 -8.76 -6.12 -4.72
CA THR A 449 -9.54 -6.92 -3.78
C THR A 449 -10.60 -6.10 -3.07
N TRP A 450 -10.45 -4.78 -2.93
CA TRP A 450 -11.53 -3.91 -2.41
C TRP A 450 -12.83 -3.99 -3.21
N LEU A 451 -12.75 -4.30 -4.51
CA LEU A 451 -13.93 -4.51 -5.37
C LEU A 451 -14.59 -5.89 -5.13
N VAL A 452 -14.03 -6.72 -4.24
CA VAL A 452 -14.46 -8.11 -4.02
C VAL A 452 -15.49 -8.31 -2.93
N ARG A 453 -15.69 -7.32 -2.07
CA ARG A 453 -16.69 -7.40 -0.99
C ARG A 453 -18.12 -7.58 -1.55
N ARG A 454 -18.91 -8.38 -0.86
CA ARG A 454 -20.27 -8.77 -1.27
C ARG A 454 -21.36 -7.97 -0.55
N ASP A 455 -21.03 -7.33 0.58
CA ASP A 455 -22.00 -6.95 1.60
C ASP A 455 -22.14 -5.43 1.81
N GLN A 456 -21.66 -4.60 0.87
CA GLN A 456 -21.96 -3.17 0.90
C GLN A 456 -23.15 -2.91 -0.02
N GLN A 457 -24.30 -2.55 0.56
CA GLN A 457 -25.39 -1.93 -0.22
C GLN A 457 -24.87 -0.70 -1.00
N GLU A 458 -23.81 -0.06 -0.54
CA GLU A 458 -23.14 1.04 -1.24
C GLU A 458 -22.30 0.61 -2.47
N MET A 459 -22.05 -0.69 -2.71
CA MET A 459 -21.33 -1.11 -3.92
C MET A 459 -22.17 -1.01 -5.19
N GLU A 460 -23.50 -1.11 -5.09
CA GLU A 460 -24.40 -0.75 -6.19
C GLU A 460 -24.26 0.73 -6.54
N ALA A 461 -23.97 1.60 -5.56
CA ALA A 461 -23.65 3.00 -5.80
C ALA A 461 -22.25 3.24 -6.39
N ASN A 462 -21.33 2.27 -6.31
CA ASN A 462 -19.96 2.38 -6.82
C ASN A 462 -19.76 1.81 -8.25
N ASN A 463 -20.84 1.45 -8.95
CA ASN A 463 -20.82 0.97 -10.35
C ASN A 463 -19.96 -0.29 -10.59
N VAL A 464 -20.00 -1.24 -9.66
CA VAL A 464 -19.28 -2.52 -9.78
C VAL A 464 -20.22 -3.60 -10.30
N TYR A 465 -19.84 -4.27 -11.40
CA TYR A 465 -20.64 -5.31 -12.06
C TYR A 465 -19.86 -6.63 -12.11
N VAL A 466 -20.50 -7.69 -11.65
CA VAL A 466 -19.94 -9.05 -11.74
C VAL A 466 -20.30 -9.65 -13.09
N ILE A 467 -19.29 -10.10 -13.83
CA ILE A 467 -19.41 -10.84 -15.08
C ILE A 467 -18.82 -12.25 -14.89
N PRO A 468 -19.29 -13.27 -15.63
CA PRO A 468 -20.43 -13.28 -16.54
C PRO A 468 -21.79 -13.19 -15.84
N ASN A 469 -22.72 -12.42 -16.41
CA ASN A 469 -24.11 -12.34 -15.94
C ASN A 469 -25.06 -12.21 -17.13
N ARG A 470 -25.76 -13.29 -17.48
CA ARG A 470 -26.65 -13.37 -18.65
C ARG A 470 -27.88 -12.46 -18.56
N SER A 471 -28.21 -11.95 -17.38
CA SER A 471 -29.26 -10.93 -17.24
C SER A 471 -28.84 -9.56 -17.76
N ILE A 472 -27.53 -9.31 -17.88
CA ILE A 472 -26.95 -8.05 -18.34
C ILE A 472 -26.39 -8.28 -19.75
N THR A 473 -27.07 -7.78 -20.78
CA THR A 473 -26.60 -7.87 -22.17
C THR A 473 -26.06 -6.54 -22.69
N GLU A 474 -26.38 -5.44 -21.99
CA GLU A 474 -25.97 -4.09 -22.33
C GLU A 474 -25.60 -3.32 -21.06
N LEU A 475 -24.54 -2.52 -21.13
CA LEU A 475 -24.05 -1.69 -20.04
C LEU A 475 -23.72 -0.29 -20.57
N VAL A 476 -24.39 0.72 -20.01
CA VAL A 476 -24.30 2.11 -20.49
C VAL A 476 -23.50 2.97 -19.52
N VAL A 477 -22.40 3.58 -19.96
CA VAL A 477 -21.70 4.65 -19.24
C VAL A 477 -22.25 6.01 -19.64
N HIS A 478 -22.42 6.89 -18.65
CA HIS A 478 -23.04 8.20 -18.84
C HIS A 478 -22.08 9.33 -18.48
N GLU A 479 -22.30 10.50 -19.07
CA GLU A 479 -21.56 11.72 -18.75
C GLU A 479 -21.71 12.18 -17.28
N SER A 480 -22.75 11.75 -16.56
CA SER A 480 -22.96 12.15 -15.15
C SER A 480 -21.84 11.67 -14.22
N GLN A 481 -21.38 12.51 -13.29
CA GLN A 481 -20.28 12.22 -12.35
C GLN A 481 -20.39 10.88 -11.61
N LEU A 482 -21.62 10.42 -11.32
CA LEU A 482 -21.90 9.16 -10.62
C LEU A 482 -21.95 7.91 -11.52
N SER A 483 -21.94 8.05 -12.86
CA SER A 483 -22.06 6.91 -13.80
C SER A 483 -21.08 6.99 -14.98
N GLN A 484 -20.05 7.83 -14.86
CA GLN A 484 -18.94 7.96 -15.81
C GLN A 484 -18.02 6.73 -15.84
N ARG A 485 -18.01 5.92 -14.78
CA ARG A 485 -17.14 4.75 -14.65
C ARG A 485 -17.91 3.50 -14.24
N LYS A 486 -17.52 2.36 -14.78
CA LYS A 486 -18.05 1.04 -14.39
C LYS A 486 -16.92 0.02 -14.29
N PHE A 487 -16.88 -0.73 -13.21
CA PHE A 487 -15.93 -1.83 -13.03
C PHE A 487 -16.61 -3.14 -13.44
N LEU A 488 -15.96 -3.92 -14.30
CA LEU A 488 -16.41 -5.26 -14.68
C LEU A 488 -15.47 -6.28 -14.05
N LEU A 489 -16.00 -7.14 -13.19
CA LEU A 489 -15.21 -8.09 -12.40
C LEU A 489 -15.55 -9.51 -12.82
N ALA A 490 -14.57 -10.21 -13.36
CA ALA A 490 -14.72 -11.62 -13.72
C ALA A 490 -14.75 -12.49 -12.44
N ARG A 491 -15.83 -13.27 -12.26
CA ARG A 491 -15.99 -14.22 -11.15
C ARG A 491 -16.70 -15.50 -11.56
N PRO A 492 -16.56 -16.59 -10.78
CA PRO A 492 -17.47 -17.71 -10.87
C PRO A 492 -18.89 -17.25 -10.54
N THR A 493 -19.82 -17.45 -11.47
CA THR A 493 -21.26 -17.15 -11.31
C THR A 493 -22.09 -18.39 -11.56
N THR A 494 -23.39 -18.33 -11.28
CA THR A 494 -24.33 -19.41 -11.64
C THR A 494 -24.38 -19.63 -13.16
N ASP A 495 -24.18 -18.55 -13.94
CA ASP A 495 -24.15 -18.60 -15.40
C ASP A 495 -22.87 -19.22 -15.96
N CYS A 496 -21.78 -19.12 -15.21
CA CYS A 496 -20.46 -19.64 -15.56
C CYS A 496 -19.73 -20.23 -14.34
N PRO A 497 -20.08 -21.45 -13.89
CA PRO A 497 -19.46 -22.11 -12.75
C PRO A 497 -18.02 -22.58 -13.04
N LEU A 498 -17.31 -23.06 -12.02
CA LEU A 498 -15.98 -23.68 -12.15
C LEU A 498 -16.07 -25.14 -12.64
N ALA A 499 -16.82 -25.40 -13.71
CA ALA A 499 -16.98 -26.73 -14.28
C ALA A 499 -15.96 -26.97 -15.42
N LEU A 500 -15.27 -28.11 -15.40
CA LEU A 500 -14.16 -28.43 -16.33
C LEU A 500 -14.59 -28.73 -17.79
N LEU A 501 -15.87 -28.95 -18.05
CA LEU A 501 -16.35 -29.48 -19.34
C LEU A 501 -17.21 -28.52 -20.15
N ASP A 502 -17.61 -27.37 -19.59
CA ASP A 502 -18.46 -26.40 -20.26
C ASP A 502 -17.72 -25.07 -20.45
N PRO A 503 -17.33 -24.70 -21.69
CA PRO A 503 -16.73 -23.41 -21.95
C PRO A 503 -17.75 -22.31 -21.65
N CYS A 504 -17.38 -21.39 -20.75
CA CYS A 504 -18.14 -20.20 -20.49
C CYS A 504 -17.92 -19.20 -21.63
N VAL A 505 -19.01 -18.77 -22.28
CA VAL A 505 -19.02 -17.67 -23.25
C VAL A 505 -20.09 -16.68 -22.82
N TYR A 506 -19.76 -15.40 -22.81
CA TYR A 506 -20.67 -14.33 -22.42
C TYR A 506 -20.41 -13.06 -23.22
N ASP A 507 -21.45 -12.60 -23.92
CA ASP A 507 -21.40 -11.39 -24.73
C ASP A 507 -22.05 -10.22 -24.00
N LEU A 508 -21.42 -9.04 -24.08
CA LEU A 508 -21.86 -7.80 -23.48
C LEU A 508 -21.65 -6.65 -24.46
N THR A 509 -22.67 -5.81 -24.63
CA THR A 509 -22.55 -4.56 -25.38
C THR A 509 -22.26 -3.41 -24.43
N LEU A 510 -21.16 -2.69 -24.64
CA LEU A 510 -20.85 -1.46 -23.91
C LEU A 510 -21.32 -0.27 -24.74
N LYS A 511 -22.04 0.66 -24.12
CA LYS A 511 -22.50 1.91 -24.77
C LYS A 511 -22.12 3.13 -23.96
N ALA A 512 -21.81 4.22 -24.63
CA ALA A 512 -21.66 5.55 -24.03
C ALA A 512 -22.82 6.45 -24.44
N SER A 513 -23.42 7.14 -23.45
CA SER A 513 -24.53 8.07 -23.67
C SER A 513 -24.23 9.42 -23.01
N GLY A 514 -24.07 10.47 -23.82
CA GLY A 514 -23.96 11.86 -23.35
C GLY A 514 -25.33 12.52 -23.17
N PHE A 515 -25.40 13.65 -22.47
CA PHE A 515 -26.64 14.43 -22.35
C PHE A 515 -26.83 15.41 -23.52
N GLU A 516 -27.98 15.29 -24.19
CA GLU A 516 -28.77 16.25 -25.02
C GLU A 516 -28.12 17.23 -26.02
N TYR A 517 -26.80 17.41 -26.11
CA TYR A 517 -26.16 18.34 -27.05
C TYR A 517 -25.58 17.69 -28.32
N GLY A 518 -25.76 16.38 -28.50
CA GLY A 518 -25.36 15.68 -29.73
C GLY A 518 -23.84 15.50 -29.93
N LEU A 519 -23.05 15.52 -28.85
CA LEU A 519 -21.62 15.21 -28.89
C LEU A 519 -21.39 13.70 -29.08
N SER A 520 -20.33 13.34 -29.81
CA SER A 520 -19.96 11.94 -30.05
C SER A 520 -19.28 11.34 -28.82
N ALA A 521 -20.08 10.69 -27.97
CA ALA A 521 -19.56 9.96 -26.82
C ALA A 521 -18.66 8.79 -27.25
N LYS A 522 -17.57 8.58 -26.51
CA LYS A 522 -16.63 7.47 -26.69
C LYS A 522 -16.49 6.68 -25.39
N ILE A 523 -15.92 5.50 -25.51
CA ILE A 523 -15.64 4.58 -24.41
C ILE A 523 -14.13 4.42 -24.33
N ALA A 524 -13.55 4.57 -23.14
CA ALA A 524 -12.23 4.03 -22.87
C ALA A 524 -12.33 2.79 -22.00
N VAL A 525 -11.45 1.83 -22.25
CA VAL A 525 -11.33 0.62 -21.45
C VAL A 525 -9.90 0.52 -20.93
N GLN A 526 -9.76 0.31 -19.63
CA GLN A 526 -8.50 0.11 -18.94
C GLN A 526 -8.51 -1.25 -18.23
N ILE A 527 -7.41 -2.00 -18.34
CA ILE A 527 -7.20 -3.22 -17.54
C ILE A 527 -6.77 -2.78 -16.14
N VAL A 528 -7.57 -3.14 -15.13
CA VAL A 528 -7.25 -2.87 -13.72
C VAL A 528 -6.57 -4.09 -13.12
N ASN A 529 -7.14 -5.29 -13.29
CA ASN A 529 -6.48 -6.55 -12.93
C ASN A 529 -6.32 -7.43 -14.16
N ARG A 530 -5.16 -8.07 -14.27
CA ARG A 530 -4.82 -8.91 -15.42
C ARG A 530 -5.31 -10.33 -15.22
N VAL A 531 -5.25 -11.08 -16.30
CA VAL A 531 -5.47 -12.51 -16.24
C VAL A 531 -4.27 -13.18 -15.57
N GLY A 532 -4.51 -13.94 -14.50
CA GLY A 532 -3.49 -14.77 -13.87
C GLY A 532 -3.20 -16.06 -14.66
N GLU A 533 -2.06 -16.69 -14.39
CA GLU A 533 -1.69 -17.98 -15.02
C GLU A 533 -2.62 -19.14 -14.60
N GLY A 534 -3.30 -19.00 -13.47
CA GLY A 534 -4.23 -20.00 -12.94
C GLY A 534 -5.53 -20.16 -13.73
N SER A 535 -5.78 -19.31 -14.73
CA SER A 535 -7.00 -19.27 -15.55
C SER A 535 -6.67 -19.12 -17.02
N ASP A 536 -7.52 -19.65 -17.90
CA ASP A 536 -7.44 -19.47 -19.35
C ASP A 536 -8.40 -18.39 -19.87
N GLU A 537 -9.02 -17.61 -18.98
CA GLU A 537 -9.99 -16.58 -19.38
C GLU A 537 -9.42 -15.53 -20.34
N ASP A 538 -10.28 -15.01 -21.21
CA ASP A 538 -9.96 -13.88 -22.07
C ASP A 538 -11.20 -13.02 -22.32
N ILE A 539 -10.98 -11.74 -22.57
CA ILE A 539 -12.02 -10.80 -22.98
C ILE A 539 -11.60 -10.19 -24.30
N LEU A 540 -12.41 -10.45 -25.32
CA LEU A 540 -12.23 -9.91 -26.65
C LEU A 540 -13.10 -8.67 -26.80
N ILE A 541 -12.48 -7.53 -27.03
CA ILE A 541 -13.17 -6.25 -27.25
C ILE A 541 -13.09 -5.92 -28.72
N THR A 542 -14.24 -5.69 -29.35
CA THR A 542 -14.37 -5.37 -30.77
C THR A 542 -14.99 -4.00 -30.96
N ASP A 543 -14.27 -3.15 -31.69
CA ASP A 543 -14.77 -1.90 -32.26
C ASP A 543 -15.09 -2.15 -33.74
N ALA A 544 -16.37 -2.34 -34.02
CA ALA A 544 -16.86 -2.65 -35.35
C ALA A 544 -16.63 -1.49 -36.34
N ASP A 545 -16.70 -0.25 -35.88
CA ASP A 545 -16.57 0.95 -36.73
C ASP A 545 -15.11 1.19 -37.12
N ALA A 546 -14.16 0.90 -36.23
CA ALA A 546 -12.73 0.95 -36.54
C ALA A 546 -12.19 -0.33 -37.20
N ASN A 547 -12.99 -1.40 -37.28
CA ASN A 547 -12.56 -2.76 -37.62
C ASN A 547 -11.32 -3.19 -36.81
N LYS A 548 -11.35 -2.92 -35.50
CA LYS A 548 -10.28 -3.26 -34.56
C LYS A 548 -10.79 -4.21 -33.49
N GLN A 549 -9.89 -5.06 -33.03
CA GLN A 549 -10.18 -6.05 -32.00
C GLN A 549 -8.96 -6.19 -31.08
N TRP A 550 -9.22 -6.33 -29.79
CA TRP A 550 -8.20 -6.42 -28.75
C TRP A 550 -8.54 -7.56 -27.79
N SER A 551 -7.56 -8.43 -27.54
CA SER A 551 -7.61 -9.44 -26.49
C SER A 551 -7.03 -8.86 -25.19
N VAL A 552 -7.78 -8.91 -24.09
CA VAL A 552 -7.28 -8.46 -22.78
C VAL A 552 -6.09 -9.30 -22.33
N ARG A 553 -6.02 -10.58 -22.71
CA ARG A 553 -4.88 -11.44 -22.42
C ARG A 553 -3.65 -11.14 -23.29
N LYS A 554 -3.83 -11.01 -24.61
CA LYS A 554 -2.71 -10.93 -25.57
C LYS A 554 -2.27 -9.50 -25.88
N ASP A 555 -3.22 -8.57 -25.90
CA ASP A 555 -3.03 -7.16 -26.28
C ASP A 555 -3.04 -6.23 -25.07
N ALA A 556 -2.78 -6.72 -23.85
CA ALA A 556 -2.80 -5.95 -22.61
C ALA A 556 -2.00 -4.63 -22.68
N ILE A 557 -1.00 -4.62 -23.56
CA ILE A 557 -0.10 -3.51 -23.88
C ILE A 557 -0.83 -2.31 -24.48
N GLN A 558 -1.87 -2.54 -25.29
CA GLN A 558 -2.59 -1.50 -26.02
C GLN A 558 -3.53 -0.70 -25.10
N PHE A 559 -3.75 -1.16 -23.86
CA PHE A 559 -4.62 -0.51 -22.89
C PHE A 559 -3.90 0.66 -22.19
N PRO A 560 -4.58 1.80 -21.96
CA PRO A 560 -5.99 2.04 -22.23
C PRO A 560 -6.31 2.19 -23.73
N ILE A 561 -7.38 1.56 -24.17
CA ILE A 561 -7.92 1.72 -25.54
C ILE A 561 -9.07 2.74 -25.55
N VAL A 562 -9.31 3.35 -26.70
CA VAL A 562 -10.42 4.29 -26.94
C VAL A 562 -11.21 3.81 -28.13
N SER A 563 -12.52 3.74 -27.98
CA SER A 563 -13.40 3.43 -29.10
C SER A 563 -13.44 4.57 -30.12
N SER A 564 -13.64 4.21 -31.37
CA SER A 564 -13.91 5.15 -32.45
C SER A 564 -15.35 5.70 -32.39
N SER A 565 -16.28 4.91 -31.86
CA SER A 565 -17.70 5.25 -31.70
C SER A 565 -18.20 5.11 -30.26
N SER A 566 -19.51 5.28 -30.04
CA SER A 566 -20.13 5.17 -28.72
C SER A 566 -20.42 3.73 -28.28
N THR A 567 -20.09 2.72 -29.09
CA THR A 567 -20.41 1.31 -28.79
C THR A 567 -19.19 0.41 -28.96
N LEU A 568 -19.01 -0.53 -28.03
CA LEU A 568 -18.05 -1.62 -28.12
C LEU A 568 -18.76 -2.95 -27.86
N GLN A 569 -18.34 -3.99 -28.57
CA GLN A 569 -18.77 -5.36 -28.28
C GLN A 569 -17.69 -6.05 -27.44
N MET A 570 -18.11 -6.77 -26.42
CA MET A 570 -17.24 -7.52 -25.53
C MET A 570 -17.67 -8.98 -25.49
N GLN A 571 -16.73 -9.90 -25.69
CA GLN A 571 -16.95 -11.34 -25.53
C GLN A 571 -15.98 -11.89 -24.49
N TYR A 572 -16.54 -12.38 -23.38
CA TYR A 572 -15.81 -13.09 -22.33
C TYR A 572 -15.78 -14.59 -22.65
N THR A 573 -14.62 -15.22 -22.48
CA THR A 573 -14.46 -16.68 -22.62
C THR A 573 -13.63 -17.25 -21.46
N ARG A 574 -13.97 -18.45 -20.97
CA ARG A 574 -13.18 -19.21 -19.98
C ARG A 574 -13.52 -20.70 -20.03
N THR A 575 -12.52 -21.58 -19.95
CA THR A 575 -12.75 -23.04 -19.85
C THR A 575 -12.23 -23.65 -18.55
N ARG A 576 -11.19 -23.07 -17.94
CA ARG A 576 -10.59 -23.57 -16.70
C ARG A 576 -10.06 -22.45 -15.81
N GLY A 577 -9.91 -22.78 -14.54
CA GLY A 577 -9.30 -21.89 -13.55
C GLY A 577 -10.23 -20.83 -12.98
N ASN A 578 -9.74 -20.12 -11.97
CA ASN A 578 -10.49 -19.06 -11.30
C ASN A 578 -10.31 -17.75 -12.05
N PRO A 579 -11.39 -17.08 -12.46
CA PRO A 579 -11.28 -15.77 -13.10
C PRO A 579 -10.83 -14.68 -12.11
N GLU A 580 -10.01 -13.77 -12.61
CA GLU A 580 -9.33 -12.70 -11.88
C GLU A 580 -9.37 -11.35 -12.62
N VAL A 581 -9.70 -11.32 -13.92
CA VAL A 581 -9.72 -10.07 -14.71
C VAL A 581 -10.67 -9.02 -14.12
N VAL A 582 -10.17 -7.78 -14.07
CA VAL A 582 -10.97 -6.60 -13.74
C VAL A 582 -10.75 -5.54 -14.82
N LEU A 583 -11.84 -5.11 -15.46
CA LEU A 583 -11.82 -4.01 -16.42
C LEU A 583 -12.49 -2.76 -15.83
N LEU A 584 -11.97 -1.60 -16.19
CA LEU A 584 -12.59 -0.31 -15.94
C LEU A 584 -13.05 0.27 -17.28
N VAL A 585 -14.36 0.55 -17.37
CA VAL A 585 -15.00 1.18 -18.52
C VAL A 585 -15.32 2.62 -18.17
N LEU A 586 -14.85 3.56 -19.00
CA LEU A 586 -14.95 5.00 -18.77
C LEU A 586 -15.71 5.66 -19.92
N PHE A 587 -16.56 6.62 -19.57
CA PHE A 587 -17.14 7.57 -20.52
C PHE A 587 -16.10 8.63 -20.91
N LEU A 588 -15.94 8.89 -22.20
CA LEU A 588 -15.17 10.02 -22.72
C LEU A 588 -16.06 10.92 -23.59
N ASP A 589 -15.99 12.22 -23.37
CA ASP A 589 -16.56 13.21 -24.27
C ASP A 589 -15.67 13.41 -25.52
N ALA A 590 -16.28 13.78 -26.64
CA ALA A 590 -15.62 14.06 -27.92
C ALA A 590 -14.53 15.15 -27.82
N GLN A 591 -14.65 16.06 -26.86
CA GLN A 591 -13.72 17.18 -26.63
C GLN A 591 -12.56 16.83 -25.69
N GLU A 592 -12.72 15.80 -24.85
CA GLU A 592 -11.69 15.40 -23.90
C GLU A 592 -10.70 14.44 -24.56
N TYR A 593 -9.41 14.72 -24.36
CA TYR A 593 -8.32 13.83 -24.76
C TYR A 593 -7.84 13.06 -23.55
N LEU A 594 -7.46 11.80 -23.78
CA LEU A 594 -6.63 11.06 -22.83
C LEU A 594 -5.32 11.79 -22.60
N ASP A 595 -5.17 12.34 -21.40
CA ASP A 595 -3.91 12.96 -21.01
C ASP A 595 -2.90 11.85 -20.70
N ARG A 596 -2.02 11.59 -21.67
CA ARG A 596 -0.93 10.59 -21.55
C ARG A 596 0.39 11.24 -21.13
N PHE A 597 0.36 12.43 -20.53
CA PHE A 597 1.56 13.09 -20.04
C PHE A 597 1.48 13.51 -18.58
N VAL A 598 2.65 13.60 -17.95
CA VAL A 598 2.80 14.28 -16.66
C VAL A 598 3.28 15.69 -16.96
N HIS A 599 2.54 16.69 -16.49
CA HIS A 599 2.90 18.09 -16.70
C HIS A 599 3.35 18.72 -15.39
N VAL A 600 4.63 19.03 -15.30
CA VAL A 600 5.21 19.75 -14.18
C VAL A 600 5.47 21.20 -14.61
N TYR A 601 4.80 22.14 -13.96
CA TYR A 601 4.80 23.55 -14.34
C TYR A 601 5.17 24.47 -13.17
N ARG A 602 5.97 25.51 -13.43
CA ARG A 602 6.34 26.56 -12.45
C ARG A 602 6.77 26.01 -11.09
N SER A 603 7.58 24.96 -11.10
CA SER A 603 7.94 24.19 -9.90
C SER A 603 9.44 24.26 -9.61
N VAL A 604 9.86 23.88 -8.41
CA VAL A 604 11.26 23.85 -7.98
C VAL A 604 11.63 22.46 -7.51
N VAL A 605 12.76 21.93 -7.96
CA VAL A 605 13.29 20.63 -7.57
C VAL A 605 14.74 20.78 -7.14
N SER A 606 14.99 20.75 -5.83
CA SER A 606 16.32 21.10 -5.31
C SER A 606 16.87 20.25 -4.18
N GLY A 607 18.20 20.06 -4.15
CA GLY A 607 18.85 19.35 -3.04
C GLY A 607 18.51 17.86 -2.93
N ASN A 608 18.09 17.21 -4.02
CA ASN A 608 17.82 15.77 -4.06
C ASN A 608 19.03 15.01 -4.63
N GLN A 609 19.12 13.69 -4.45
CA GLN A 609 20.15 12.88 -5.15
C GLN A 609 19.97 12.98 -6.67
N TYR A 610 18.74 12.75 -7.12
CA TYR A 610 18.33 12.94 -8.51
C TYR A 610 17.20 13.97 -8.59
N GLY A 611 17.26 14.93 -9.51
CA GLY A 611 16.11 15.83 -9.74
C GLY A 611 14.89 15.05 -10.23
N LEU A 612 15.08 14.32 -11.32
CA LEU A 612 14.16 13.36 -11.91
C LEU A 612 14.86 12.01 -12.08
N SER A 613 14.14 10.96 -11.75
CA SER A 613 14.55 9.58 -11.96
C SER A 613 13.43 8.84 -12.69
N SER A 614 13.74 8.15 -13.79
CA SER A 614 12.74 7.38 -14.55
C SER A 614 13.24 5.96 -14.81
N VAL A 615 12.34 4.99 -14.77
CA VAL A 615 12.62 3.60 -15.18
C VAL A 615 11.79 3.23 -16.39
N HIS A 616 12.44 2.64 -17.38
CA HIS A 616 11.79 2.09 -18.56
C HIS A 616 12.10 0.62 -18.69
N TYR A 617 11.10 -0.16 -19.06
CA TYR A 617 11.22 -1.60 -19.25
C TYR A 617 10.93 -1.88 -20.72
N SER A 618 11.84 -2.56 -21.42
CA SER A 618 11.52 -3.11 -22.75
C SER A 618 10.72 -4.41 -22.59
N ASP A 619 11.21 -5.25 -21.68
CA ASP A 619 10.70 -6.58 -21.37
C ASP A 619 10.48 -6.65 -19.85
N PHE A 620 9.26 -6.87 -19.39
CA PHE A 620 8.92 -6.86 -17.96
C PHE A 620 8.45 -8.24 -17.52
N ASN A 621 9.31 -8.97 -16.81
CA ASN A 621 8.96 -10.26 -16.22
C ASN A 621 8.51 -10.07 -14.76
N PHE A 622 7.34 -10.61 -14.41
CA PHE A 622 6.87 -10.70 -13.04
C PHE A 622 7.42 -11.96 -12.37
N ASP A 623 7.38 -11.98 -11.04
CA ASP A 623 7.86 -13.12 -10.24
C ASP A 623 7.02 -14.39 -10.45
N ASP A 624 5.81 -14.24 -11.01
CA ASP A 624 4.90 -15.34 -11.40
C ASP A 624 5.18 -15.87 -12.82
N GLY A 625 6.21 -15.36 -13.51
CA GLY A 625 6.55 -15.76 -14.88
C GLY A 625 5.74 -15.04 -15.97
N THR A 626 4.79 -14.17 -15.60
CA THR A 626 4.06 -13.37 -16.58
C THR A 626 4.98 -12.33 -17.20
N PHE A 627 4.88 -12.18 -18.52
CA PHE A 627 5.72 -11.29 -19.29
C PHE A 627 4.89 -10.15 -19.89
N LEU A 628 5.44 -8.94 -19.82
CA LEU A 628 4.85 -7.73 -20.37
C LEU A 628 5.87 -7.03 -21.26
N ASN A 629 5.52 -6.83 -22.52
CA ASN A 629 6.09 -5.72 -23.28
C ASN A 629 5.22 -4.48 -23.02
N ARG A 630 5.78 -3.32 -22.69
CA ARG A 630 4.99 -2.08 -22.57
C ARG A 630 5.25 -1.20 -23.78
N TRP A 631 4.24 -1.02 -24.62
CA TRP A 631 4.26 -0.16 -25.80
C TRP A 631 3.29 1.00 -25.58
N SER A 632 3.79 2.04 -24.91
CA SER A 632 3.04 3.26 -24.63
C SER A 632 3.92 4.48 -24.91
N GLU A 633 3.35 5.48 -25.58
CA GLU A 633 3.98 6.79 -25.68
C GLU A 633 3.68 7.58 -24.42
N GLU A 634 4.71 7.70 -23.58
CA GLU A 634 4.64 8.43 -22.32
C GLU A 634 5.51 9.67 -22.42
N LYS A 635 4.96 10.78 -21.94
CA LYS A 635 5.64 12.06 -21.95
C LYS A 635 5.69 12.64 -20.55
N LEU A 636 6.91 12.96 -20.10
CA LEU A 636 7.11 13.80 -18.92
C LEU A 636 7.48 15.19 -19.42
N TRP A 637 6.61 16.16 -19.16
CA TRP A 637 6.73 17.52 -19.64
C TRP A 637 7.01 18.47 -18.50
N PHE A 638 8.23 19.01 -18.46
CA PHE A 638 8.65 20.00 -17.48
C PHE A 638 8.72 21.37 -18.15
N GLN A 639 8.02 22.36 -17.60
CA GLN A 639 7.94 23.70 -18.15
C GLN A 639 8.14 24.73 -17.05
N LYS A 640 9.13 25.62 -17.21
CA LYS A 640 9.50 26.61 -16.16
C LYS A 640 9.79 25.92 -14.80
N VAL A 641 10.48 24.78 -14.83
CA VAL A 641 10.87 24.05 -13.62
C VAL A 641 12.34 24.32 -13.31
N ASN A 642 12.62 24.75 -12.09
CA ASN A 642 13.98 25.06 -11.66
C ASN A 642 14.60 23.85 -10.96
N PHE A 643 15.65 23.26 -11.55
CA PHE A 643 16.42 22.19 -10.94
C PHE A 643 17.73 22.74 -10.37
N THR A 644 17.92 22.70 -9.05
CA THR A 644 19.11 23.29 -8.40
C THR A 644 19.69 22.40 -7.31
N TYR A 645 21.00 22.40 -7.12
CA TYR A 645 21.67 21.73 -6.00
C TYR A 645 21.39 20.21 -5.87
N ASN A 646 20.96 19.51 -6.94
CA ASN A 646 20.82 18.05 -6.91
C ASN A 646 22.23 17.41 -6.96
N THR A 647 22.50 16.41 -6.12
CA THR A 647 23.88 15.99 -5.82
C THR A 647 24.50 15.04 -6.85
N GLU A 648 23.73 14.16 -7.50
CA GLU A 648 24.26 13.22 -8.49
C GLU A 648 23.87 13.52 -9.93
N ALA A 649 22.59 13.76 -10.21
CA ALA A 649 22.13 14.14 -11.56
C ALA A 649 20.81 14.91 -11.53
N VAL A 650 20.57 15.77 -12.54
CA VAL A 650 19.26 16.40 -12.73
C VAL A 650 18.25 15.41 -13.30
N VAL A 651 18.66 14.59 -14.28
CA VAL A 651 17.84 13.54 -14.88
C VAL A 651 18.65 12.25 -14.89
N TRP A 652 18.06 11.18 -14.34
CA TRP A 652 18.59 9.82 -14.37
C TRP A 652 17.55 8.89 -14.98
N VAL A 653 17.93 8.14 -16.00
CA VAL A 653 17.04 7.19 -16.69
C VAL A 653 17.68 5.81 -16.65
N HIS A 654 16.92 4.82 -16.20
CA HIS A 654 17.37 3.44 -16.04
C HIS A 654 16.52 2.47 -16.85
N SER A 655 17.17 1.52 -17.52
CA SER A 655 16.51 0.47 -18.31
C SER A 655 17.09 -0.90 -17.94
N PRO A 656 16.55 -1.57 -16.90
CA PRO A 656 17.17 -2.78 -16.33
C PRO A 656 17.02 -4.03 -17.21
N GLN A 657 15.99 -4.11 -18.05
CA GLN A 657 15.62 -5.32 -18.80
C GLN A 657 15.61 -5.01 -20.31
N HIS A 658 16.65 -5.48 -21.01
CA HIS A 658 16.96 -5.12 -22.40
C HIS A 658 17.20 -6.34 -23.31
N ILE A 659 16.81 -7.55 -22.90
CA ILE A 659 17.02 -8.75 -23.71
C ILE A 659 16.04 -8.70 -24.87
N VAL A 660 16.45 -8.10 -25.99
CA VAL A 660 15.64 -8.01 -27.20
C VAL A 660 15.52 -9.41 -27.81
N SER A 661 14.35 -10.03 -27.72
CA SER A 661 14.04 -11.19 -28.57
C SER A 661 13.89 -10.73 -30.02
N ASP A 662 14.34 -11.51 -30.99
CA ASP A 662 14.24 -11.15 -32.42
C ASP A 662 12.80 -10.78 -32.80
N GLY A 663 12.60 -9.58 -33.34
CA GLY A 663 11.28 -9.04 -33.67
C GLY A 663 10.60 -8.22 -32.56
N THR A 664 11.22 -8.05 -31.39
CA THR A 664 10.68 -7.23 -30.29
C THR A 664 10.99 -5.75 -30.51
N PRO A 665 9.99 -4.85 -30.57
CA PRO A 665 10.21 -3.41 -30.72
C PRO A 665 10.98 -2.82 -29.54
N ILE A 666 11.94 -1.92 -29.81
CA ILE A 666 12.77 -1.29 -28.78
C ILE A 666 12.15 0.05 -28.33
N ALA A 667 12.12 0.30 -27.02
CA ALA A 667 11.75 1.59 -26.42
C ALA A 667 12.69 2.71 -26.89
N GLN A 668 12.17 3.69 -27.62
CA GLN A 668 12.93 4.85 -28.10
C GLN A 668 12.79 6.00 -27.10
N VAL A 669 13.85 6.38 -26.40
CA VAL A 669 13.87 7.63 -25.61
C VAL A 669 14.26 8.80 -26.51
N SER A 670 13.30 9.66 -26.81
CA SER A 670 13.48 10.96 -27.45
C SER A 670 13.51 12.05 -26.38
N SER A 671 14.38 13.05 -26.55
CA SER A 671 14.45 14.16 -25.61
C SER A 671 14.62 15.49 -26.35
N SER A 672 13.78 16.47 -26.05
CA SER A 672 13.90 17.87 -26.48
C SER A 672 14.20 18.73 -25.25
N ILE A 673 15.47 19.08 -25.05
CA ILE A 673 15.96 19.67 -23.80
C ILE A 673 16.57 21.05 -24.08
N ALA A 674 16.08 22.08 -23.40
CA ALA A 674 16.74 23.37 -23.23
C ALA A 674 17.24 23.53 -21.78
N ILE A 675 18.30 22.80 -21.40
CA ILE A 675 18.88 22.84 -20.04
C ILE A 675 20.33 23.36 -20.11
N THR A 676 20.73 24.20 -19.15
CA THR A 676 22.08 24.77 -19.01
C THR A 676 23.00 23.97 -18.05
N GLN A 677 22.57 22.83 -17.52
CA GLN A 677 23.28 22.01 -16.52
C GLN A 677 23.34 20.49 -16.83
N ASN A 678 24.26 19.80 -16.16
CA ASN A 678 24.70 18.41 -16.38
C ASN A 678 23.56 17.38 -16.54
N LEU A 679 23.54 16.69 -17.69
CA LEU A 679 22.67 15.55 -18.00
C LEU A 679 23.48 14.26 -17.93
N ARG A 680 22.99 13.23 -17.21
CA ARG A 680 23.61 11.90 -17.18
C ARG A 680 22.64 10.85 -17.68
N ILE A 681 22.69 10.58 -18.98
CA ILE A 681 22.05 9.40 -19.58
C ILE A 681 23.09 8.28 -19.51
N CYS A 682 22.76 7.15 -18.91
CA CYS A 682 23.59 5.95 -18.96
C CYS A 682 23.04 4.98 -20.02
N PRO A 683 23.39 5.12 -21.31
CA PRO A 683 23.03 4.12 -22.32
C PRO A 683 23.99 2.94 -22.24
N THR A 684 23.49 1.75 -21.92
CA THR A 684 24.20 0.50 -22.19
C THR A 684 24.07 0.15 -23.68
N LYS A 685 24.96 0.76 -24.51
CA LYS A 685 25.38 0.43 -25.91
C LYS A 685 24.35 0.38 -27.08
N ARG A 686 24.69 1.17 -28.13
CA ARG A 686 24.39 1.17 -29.60
C ARG A 686 22.98 0.80 -30.13
N PHE A 687 22.39 1.78 -30.83
CA PHE A 687 21.22 1.67 -31.70
C PHE A 687 21.54 1.00 -33.06
N ILE A 688 20.73 0.01 -33.48
CA ILE A 688 20.60 -0.42 -34.87
C ILE A 688 19.11 -0.79 -35.12
N GLN A 689 18.52 -0.22 -36.18
CA GLN A 689 17.17 -0.44 -36.77
C GLN A 689 15.94 0.31 -36.20
N PRO A 690 14.92 0.58 -37.04
CA PRO A 690 13.92 1.64 -36.80
C PRO A 690 12.82 1.19 -35.80
N PRO A 691 12.30 2.08 -34.94
CA PRO A 691 11.42 1.72 -33.81
C PRO A 691 9.92 2.01 -34.03
N ILE A 692 9.06 1.47 -33.16
CA ILE A 692 7.61 1.77 -33.10
C ILE A 692 7.15 2.26 -31.70
N SER A 693 7.97 2.23 -30.65
CA SER A 693 7.65 2.79 -29.31
C SER A 693 8.52 4.01 -28.98
N SER A 694 7.91 5.17 -28.66
CA SER A 694 8.63 6.41 -28.35
C SER A 694 8.27 6.99 -26.96
N PHE A 695 9.26 7.16 -26.08
CA PHE A 695 9.22 7.97 -24.87
C PHE A 695 9.73 9.36 -25.24
N SER A 696 9.03 10.43 -24.86
CA SER A 696 9.48 11.80 -25.15
C SER A 696 9.66 12.62 -23.87
N PHE A 697 10.87 13.11 -23.65
CA PHE A 697 11.20 13.99 -22.54
C PHE A 697 11.37 15.42 -23.07
N SER A 698 10.48 16.32 -22.69
CA SER A 698 10.56 17.73 -23.13
C SER A 698 10.77 18.64 -21.93
N VAL A 699 11.87 19.39 -21.92
CA VAL A 699 12.16 20.44 -20.95
C VAL A 699 12.29 21.76 -21.69
N ALA A 700 11.37 22.67 -21.42
CA ALA A 700 11.27 23.98 -22.07
C ALA A 700 11.43 25.13 -21.06
#